data_AF-A0A5C6F9G1-F1
#
_entry.id   AF-A0A5C6F9G1-F1
#
_cell.length_a   1.000
_cell.length_b   1.000
_cell.length_c   1.000
_cell.angle_alpha   90.00
_cell.angle_beta   90.00
_cell.angle_gamma   90.00
#
_symmetry.space_group_name_H-M   'P 1'
#
loop_
_entity.id
_entity.type
_entity.pdbx_description
1 polymer ?
#
loop_
_entity_poly.entity_id
_entity_poly.type
_entity_poly.pdbx_seq_one_letter_code
_entity_poly.pdbx_strand_id
1 'polypeptide(L)'
;MSTIPKRLILICLIAVPLIALWIGLPAATAAEASTKPNVVYIMSDDVGWGDLSVHGGGVPTPNIDRLFSRGVELTQFMGWCVCSPTRAMLLTGRHPIRVGTGPEVGGELALEETTIAEGFKANGYRTGVFGKWHNGNDPDTPEFRAAFAEAYKTMPNKRLEGGHGVNAHGFDEAWIYYGGGADYFSRVTVKGNGPVSWWHNLDFRPQDEGYTDDLVTQRAIDFIRDSKDQPFFCYVPFHIAHAPLQAKEDDLAAIDPKLAAKLHAASEKTTEEDKRVHAAMLHSMDLNVAAIEAELEELGLSENTILVFTSDNGAMEAGSSLPLRGHKHSIYDGGVRLPTVFYWPKGGLVGGKKWDGLCGALDIFPTLIGMTGSTMPQTRPLDGKDVWPALRDNEPSPVESYYFVWRDEDAIRTDKWKLHRFSSRFELYDTVADEIEANNVADSHPDVVESLTAKMDAWTDSLDLALGHQPAPAKYHAAAAPDGEVLAVTVTISDKAKPRDRLSISLANWNGTQYATDWIEYDIAFSPNVSKRHPYFSTLEGNNSKPFEPLFKLGTGVDQFGRDQVTGPGIADGNSVWEHRIVGLSSTAPGPLGKHGVVFTGGKSGTFTVYLDNLRIRHADGSTTPLWTNRRDTRAGKFQENEFFKDIKVQTIDVAEVSK
;
A
#
# COMPACT_ATOMS: atom_id res chain seq x y z
N MET A 1 47.20 -48.48 -40.76
CA MET A 1 47.95 -48.76 -39.51
C MET A 1 46.94 -48.83 -38.38
N SER A 2 46.54 -50.06 -38.08
CA SER A 2 45.61 -50.47 -37.01
C SER A 2 46.40 -50.70 -35.72
N THR A 3 45.79 -50.79 -34.53
CA THR A 3 45.33 -52.08 -33.98
C THR A 3 44.36 -51.94 -32.79
N ILE A 4 43.32 -52.77 -32.81
CA ILE A 4 42.38 -53.16 -31.72
C ILE A 4 42.76 -54.60 -31.29
N PRO A 5 42.59 -55.06 -30.02
CA PRO A 5 41.43 -55.93 -29.60
C PRO A 5 41.01 -55.75 -28.11
N LYS A 6 39.73 -55.80 -27.68
CA LYS A 6 38.75 -56.92 -27.47
C LYS A 6 39.29 -58.10 -26.62
N ARG A 7 38.89 -58.24 -25.33
CA ARG A 7 37.77 -59.06 -24.76
C ARG A 7 38.04 -60.60 -24.86
N LEU A 8 37.81 -61.51 -23.91
CA LEU A 8 36.92 -61.62 -22.73
C LEU A 8 37.24 -62.95 -21.95
N ILE A 9 36.68 -63.09 -20.72
CA ILE A 9 36.17 -64.33 -20.02
C ILE A 9 37.18 -65.23 -19.27
N LEU A 10 36.93 -65.83 -18.09
CA LEU A 10 35.94 -65.79 -16.98
C LEU A 10 36.30 -66.96 -15.99
N ILE A 11 35.79 -66.89 -14.75
CA ILE A 11 35.40 -68.01 -13.81
C ILE A 11 36.32 -68.35 -12.59
N CYS A 12 35.86 -67.84 -11.44
CA CYS A 12 35.54 -68.46 -10.13
C CYS A 12 36.58 -68.91 -9.06
N LEU A 13 36.27 -68.43 -7.84
CA LEU A 13 35.95 -69.16 -6.59
C LEU A 13 36.96 -69.18 -5.39
N ILE A 14 36.40 -68.77 -4.24
CA ILE A 14 36.63 -69.21 -2.83
C ILE A 14 37.42 -68.29 -1.87
N ALA A 15 36.63 -67.64 -1.00
CA ALA A 15 36.69 -67.45 0.46
C ALA A 15 38.02 -67.17 1.19
N VAL A 16 38.02 -66.05 1.96
CA VAL A 16 38.91 -65.77 3.10
C VAL A 16 38.11 -65.02 4.19
N PRO A 17 38.28 -65.32 5.50
CA PRO A 17 37.46 -64.79 6.59
C PRO A 17 37.97 -63.46 7.19
N LEU A 18 37.05 -62.84 7.94
CA LEU A 18 37.17 -61.56 8.65
C LEU A 18 38.36 -61.46 9.62
N ILE A 19 39.05 -60.32 9.57
CA ILE A 19 39.69 -59.68 10.73
C ILE A 19 39.11 -58.27 10.85
N ALA A 20 38.54 -57.99 12.02
CA ALA A 20 37.90 -56.73 12.36
C ALA A 20 38.90 -55.57 12.41
N LEU A 21 38.67 -54.54 11.59
CA LEU A 21 39.23 -53.21 11.77
C LEU A 21 38.13 -52.31 12.32
N TRP A 22 38.13 -52.10 13.64
CA TRP A 22 37.41 -51.01 14.28
C TRP A 22 38.13 -49.70 13.93
N ILE A 23 37.77 -49.10 12.80
CA ILE A 23 38.16 -47.74 12.46
C ILE A 23 37.19 -46.83 13.22
N GLY A 24 37.74 -46.00 14.11
CA GLY A 24 36.98 -45.00 14.84
C GLY A 24 36.18 -44.13 13.89
N LEU A 25 34.86 -44.16 14.07
CA LEU A 25 33.96 -43.15 13.53
C LEU A 25 34.43 -41.80 14.06
N PRO A 26 34.62 -40.76 13.21
CA PRO A 26 34.86 -39.43 13.73
C PRO A 26 33.65 -39.06 14.57
N ALA A 27 33.90 -38.69 15.83
CA ALA A 27 32.91 -38.07 16.68
C ALA A 27 32.31 -36.90 15.89
N ALA A 28 30.98 -36.87 15.77
CA ALA A 28 30.26 -35.76 15.18
C ALA A 28 30.78 -34.48 15.84
N THR A 29 31.48 -33.65 15.07
CA THR A 29 31.82 -32.30 15.47
C THR A 29 30.51 -31.61 15.80
N ALA A 30 30.40 -31.11 17.04
CA ALA A 30 29.32 -30.21 17.42
C ALA A 30 29.18 -29.16 16.30
N ALA A 31 27.98 -28.99 15.76
CA ALA A 31 27.70 -27.97 14.76
C ALA A 31 28.23 -26.64 15.32
N GLU A 32 29.18 -26.03 14.62
CA GLU A 32 29.67 -24.71 14.97
C GLU A 32 28.45 -23.79 14.90
N ALA A 33 28.05 -23.20 16.03
CA ALA A 33 26.87 -22.34 16.08
C ALA A 33 27.01 -21.28 14.98
N SER A 34 25.98 -21.14 14.13
CA SER A 34 26.00 -20.20 13.02
C SER A 34 26.48 -18.83 13.50
N THR A 35 27.54 -18.32 12.87
CA THR A 35 28.09 -17.00 13.21
C THR A 35 27.13 -15.88 12.81
N LYS A 36 26.28 -16.13 11.81
CA LYS A 36 25.25 -15.20 11.33
C LYS A 36 24.11 -15.05 12.34
N PRO A 37 23.60 -13.83 12.58
CA PRO A 37 22.48 -13.61 13.48
C PRO A 37 21.16 -14.12 12.88
N ASN A 38 20.24 -14.55 13.74
CA ASN A 38 18.84 -14.72 13.34
C ASN A 38 18.16 -13.36 13.21
N VAL A 39 17.02 -13.30 12.53
CA VAL A 39 16.21 -12.10 12.41
C VAL A 39 14.76 -12.44 12.74
N VAL A 40 14.19 -11.71 13.70
CA VAL A 40 12.76 -11.75 14.02
C VAL A 40 12.23 -10.33 13.82
N TYR A 41 11.33 -10.17 12.85
CA TYR A 41 10.74 -8.89 12.50
C TYR A 41 9.25 -8.90 12.84
N ILE A 42 8.87 -8.23 13.92
CA ILE A 42 7.48 -8.12 14.37
C ILE A 42 6.90 -6.81 13.83
N MET A 43 5.76 -6.91 13.15
CA MET A 43 5.03 -5.77 12.61
C MET A 43 3.58 -5.83 13.07
N SER A 44 3.15 -4.88 13.90
CA SER A 44 1.75 -4.69 14.24
C SER A 44 0.97 -4.02 13.11
N ASP A 45 -0.36 -4.06 13.19
CA ASP A 45 -1.29 -3.48 12.22
C ASP A 45 -2.11 -2.38 12.90
N ASP A 46 -2.04 -1.16 12.37
CA ASP A 46 -2.75 0.02 12.88
C ASP A 46 -2.39 0.49 14.31
N VAL A 47 -1.18 0.22 14.79
CA VAL A 47 -0.70 0.75 16.09
C VAL A 47 -0.08 2.12 15.89
N GLY A 48 -0.72 3.15 16.45
CA GLY A 48 -0.23 4.52 16.41
C GLY A 48 0.82 4.81 17.48
N TRP A 49 1.45 5.98 17.34
CA TRP A 49 2.47 6.44 18.28
C TRP A 49 1.96 6.49 19.73
N GLY A 50 0.74 6.98 19.93
CA GLY A 50 0.11 7.18 21.25
C GLY A 50 -0.64 5.96 21.79
N ASP A 51 -0.58 4.81 21.12
CA ASP A 51 -1.15 3.55 21.61
C ASP A 51 -0.24 2.87 22.64
N LEU A 52 1.08 3.07 22.53
CA LEU A 52 2.08 2.41 23.37
C LEU A 52 2.40 3.25 24.62
N SER A 53 2.49 2.60 25.78
CA SER A 53 2.80 3.32 27.04
C SER A 53 4.20 3.95 27.06
N VAL A 54 5.17 3.37 26.36
CA VAL A 54 6.51 3.97 26.18
C VAL A 54 6.48 5.37 25.54
N HIS A 55 5.45 5.68 24.76
CA HIS A 55 5.25 6.98 24.12
C HIS A 55 4.21 7.87 24.82
N GLY A 56 3.81 7.49 26.04
CA GLY A 56 2.82 8.21 26.83
C GLY A 56 1.36 7.80 26.58
N GLY A 57 1.14 6.70 25.84
CA GLY A 57 -0.17 6.08 25.69
C GLY A 57 -0.74 5.60 27.02
N GLY A 58 -2.07 5.59 27.12
CA GLY A 58 -2.75 5.20 28.36
C GLY A 58 -2.86 3.69 28.58
N VAL A 59 -2.67 2.88 27.52
CA VAL A 59 -2.77 1.43 27.59
C VAL A 59 -1.43 0.84 28.04
N PRO A 60 -1.37 0.06 29.13
CA PRO A 60 -0.12 -0.57 29.56
C PRO A 60 0.38 -1.62 28.55
N THR A 61 1.60 -1.43 28.03
CA THR A 61 2.30 -2.38 27.15
C THR A 61 3.69 -2.72 27.73
N PRO A 62 3.76 -3.34 28.93
CA PRO A 62 5.01 -3.49 29.67
C PRO A 62 6.08 -4.34 28.97
N ASN A 63 5.71 -5.32 28.14
CA ASN A 63 6.69 -6.15 27.44
C ASN A 63 7.29 -5.41 26.24
N ILE A 64 6.47 -4.66 25.50
CA ILE A 64 6.95 -3.77 24.45
C ILE A 64 7.80 -2.65 25.06
N ASP A 65 7.37 -2.04 26.17
CA ASP A 65 8.17 -1.03 26.90
C ASP A 65 9.53 -1.61 27.36
N ARG A 66 9.56 -2.89 27.75
CA ARG A 66 10.79 -3.62 28.08
C ARG A 66 11.72 -3.76 26.87
N LEU A 67 11.19 -3.92 25.66
CA LEU A 67 11.98 -3.96 24.43
C LEU A 67 12.57 -2.58 24.12
N PHE A 68 11.78 -1.51 24.17
CA PHE A 68 12.25 -0.13 23.97
C PHE A 68 13.30 0.30 25.00
N SER A 69 13.11 -0.04 26.28
CA SER A 69 14.08 0.30 27.35
C SER A 69 15.41 -0.45 27.25
N ARG A 70 15.48 -1.55 26.49
CA ARG A 70 16.71 -2.33 26.30
C ARG A 70 17.30 -2.18 24.90
N GLY A 71 16.53 -1.81 23.89
CA GLY A 71 16.98 -1.68 22.49
C GLY A 71 17.44 -0.27 22.12
N VAL A 72 17.38 0.01 20.82
CA VAL A 72 17.59 1.32 20.21
C VAL A 72 16.30 1.70 19.47
N GLU A 73 15.65 2.76 19.93
CA GLU A 73 14.45 3.33 19.32
C GLU A 73 14.83 4.17 18.09
N LEU A 74 14.17 3.91 16.96
CA LEU A 74 14.30 4.70 15.74
C LEU A 74 13.19 5.75 15.75
N THR A 75 13.52 6.96 16.23
CA THR A 75 12.51 7.98 16.50
C THR A 75 11.91 8.59 15.24
N GLN A 76 12.58 8.47 14.09
CA GLN A 76 12.18 9.03 12.79
C GLN A 76 11.93 7.93 11.75
N PHE A 77 11.35 6.80 12.18
CA PHE A 77 11.02 5.68 11.29
C PHE A 77 9.72 5.92 10.50
N MET A 78 9.80 5.93 9.18
CA MET A 78 8.70 6.19 8.26
C MET A 78 8.19 4.91 7.60
N GLY A 79 6.90 4.63 7.71
CA GLY A 79 6.18 3.71 6.84
C GLY A 79 5.31 4.48 5.86
N TRP A 80 4.22 3.84 5.43
CA TRP A 80 3.14 4.45 4.67
C TRP A 80 1.91 4.70 5.54
N CYS A 81 0.91 5.41 5.02
CA CYS A 81 -0.29 5.74 5.78
C CYS A 81 -1.37 4.65 5.78
N VAL A 82 -1.11 3.50 5.14
CA VAL A 82 -1.93 2.29 5.14
C VAL A 82 -1.08 1.02 5.00
N CYS A 83 -1.69 -0.14 5.24
CA CYS A 83 -1.03 -1.41 5.48
C CYS A 83 -0.17 -1.94 4.31
N SER A 84 -0.79 -2.22 3.16
CA SER A 84 -0.15 -2.96 2.07
C SER A 84 1.08 -2.26 1.48
N PRO A 85 1.11 -0.92 1.30
CA PRO A 85 2.30 -0.22 0.83
C PRO A 85 3.50 -0.37 1.78
N THR A 86 3.33 -0.22 3.09
CA THR A 86 4.44 -0.38 4.06
C THR A 86 5.00 -1.79 4.04
N ARG A 87 4.13 -2.79 3.95
CA ARG A 87 4.53 -4.20 3.86
C ARG A 87 5.29 -4.46 2.56
N ALA A 88 4.86 -3.89 1.45
CA ALA A 88 5.59 -3.95 0.17
C ALA A 88 6.96 -3.26 0.23
N MET A 89 7.04 -2.08 0.88
CA MET A 89 8.29 -1.35 1.10
C MET A 89 9.29 -2.20 1.91
N LEU A 90 8.83 -2.81 3.00
CA LEU A 90 9.63 -3.74 3.81
C LEU A 90 10.12 -4.92 2.99
N LEU A 91 9.22 -5.55 2.24
CA LEU A 91 9.54 -6.76 1.49
C LEU A 91 10.53 -6.50 0.36
N THR A 92 10.47 -5.35 -0.31
CA THR A 92 11.22 -5.11 -1.56
C THR A 92 12.31 -4.06 -1.45
N GLY A 93 12.28 -3.19 -0.43
CA GLY A 93 13.13 -2.01 -0.35
C GLY A 93 12.83 -0.97 -1.44
N ARG A 94 11.62 -1.01 -2.03
CA ARG A 94 11.20 -0.16 -3.15
C ARG A 94 9.87 0.51 -2.88
N HIS A 95 9.72 1.68 -3.48
CA HIS A 95 8.54 2.51 -3.31
C HIS A 95 7.28 1.76 -3.76
N PRO A 96 6.15 1.83 -3.02
CA PRO A 96 4.98 0.99 -3.26
C PRO A 96 4.38 1.14 -4.66
N ILE A 97 4.51 2.32 -5.26
CA ILE A 97 4.05 2.58 -6.63
C ILE A 97 4.80 1.72 -7.68
N ARG A 98 6.00 1.20 -7.37
CA ARG A 98 6.83 0.43 -8.32
C ARG A 98 6.55 -1.09 -8.32
N VAL A 99 5.85 -1.62 -7.32
CA VAL A 99 5.92 -3.06 -6.95
C VAL A 99 4.58 -3.80 -7.04
N GLY A 100 3.58 -3.21 -7.69
CA GLY A 100 2.26 -3.83 -7.89
C GLY A 100 1.33 -3.77 -6.67
N THR A 101 1.79 -3.21 -5.55
CA THR A 101 1.04 -3.07 -4.29
C THR A 101 1.18 -1.65 -3.74
N GLY A 102 0.12 -0.85 -3.91
CA GLY A 102 0.08 0.55 -3.51
C GLY A 102 0.00 1.55 -4.67
N PRO A 103 0.01 2.87 -4.41
CA PRO A 103 0.16 3.55 -3.12
C PRO A 103 -1.05 3.49 -2.17
N GLU A 104 -2.17 2.91 -2.60
CA GLU A 104 -3.37 2.71 -1.79
C GLU A 104 -3.42 1.27 -1.22
N VAL A 105 -4.59 0.83 -0.77
CA VAL A 105 -4.77 -0.49 -0.15
C VAL A 105 -4.93 -1.61 -1.19
N GLY A 106 -4.22 -2.72 -0.98
CA GLY A 106 -4.28 -3.95 -1.78
C GLY A 106 -3.24 -4.03 -2.90
N GLY A 107 -3.56 -4.82 -3.92
CA GLY A 107 -2.67 -5.18 -5.03
C GLY A 107 -2.08 -6.58 -4.90
N GLU A 108 -1.29 -6.98 -5.89
CA GLU A 108 -0.54 -8.23 -5.91
C GLU A 108 0.94 -7.87 -6.12
N LEU A 109 1.80 -8.35 -5.21
CA LEU A 109 3.23 -8.10 -5.29
C LEU A 109 3.78 -8.71 -6.57
N ALA A 110 4.46 -7.89 -7.37
CA ALA A 110 4.97 -8.34 -8.66
C ALA A 110 6.02 -9.44 -8.49
N LEU A 111 5.91 -10.51 -9.29
CA LEU A 111 6.85 -11.65 -9.27
C LEU A 111 8.27 -11.28 -9.68
N GLU A 112 8.45 -10.15 -10.38
CA GLU A 112 9.76 -9.67 -10.81
C GLU A 112 10.51 -8.88 -9.73
N GLU A 113 9.87 -8.59 -8.59
CA GLU A 113 10.53 -7.94 -7.47
C GLU A 113 11.25 -8.96 -6.60
N THR A 114 12.50 -8.66 -6.26
CA THR A 114 13.27 -9.48 -5.32
C THR A 114 12.90 -9.08 -3.89
N THR A 115 12.50 -10.05 -3.09
CA THR A 115 12.09 -9.80 -1.70
C THR A 115 13.22 -10.01 -0.69
N ILE A 116 13.02 -9.48 0.51
CA ILE A 116 13.86 -9.71 1.67
C ILE A 116 13.98 -11.19 2.03
N ALA A 117 12.90 -11.96 1.88
CA ALA A 117 12.92 -13.40 2.10
C ALA A 117 13.80 -14.10 1.06
N GLU A 118 13.69 -13.75 -0.23
CA GLU A 118 14.58 -14.28 -1.26
C GLU A 118 16.04 -13.89 -1.02
N GLY A 119 16.30 -12.66 -0.56
CA GLY A 119 17.63 -12.21 -0.16
C GLY A 119 18.21 -13.03 0.99
N PHE A 120 17.43 -13.30 2.03
CA PHE A 120 17.86 -14.16 3.14
C PHE A 120 18.06 -15.60 2.69
N LYS A 121 17.14 -16.15 1.91
CA LYS A 121 17.21 -17.52 1.37
C LYS A 121 18.45 -17.72 0.49
N ALA A 122 18.78 -16.75 -0.36
CA ALA A 122 20.01 -16.75 -1.16
C ALA A 122 21.29 -16.75 -0.29
N ASN A 123 21.19 -16.32 0.97
CA ASN A 123 22.28 -16.28 1.94
C ASN A 123 22.25 -17.45 2.95
N GLY A 124 21.44 -18.49 2.69
CA GLY A 124 21.39 -19.72 3.47
C GLY A 124 20.52 -19.65 4.73
N TYR A 125 19.59 -18.69 4.80
CA TYR A 125 18.60 -18.62 5.87
C TYR A 125 17.38 -19.48 5.53
N ARG A 126 16.78 -20.07 6.56
CA ARG A 126 15.38 -20.52 6.49
C ARG A 126 14.46 -19.32 6.67
N THR A 127 13.36 -19.25 5.92
CA THR A 127 12.48 -18.08 5.90
C THR A 127 11.04 -18.46 6.26
N GLY A 128 10.44 -17.69 7.17
CA GLY A 128 9.08 -17.92 7.67
C GLY A 128 8.27 -16.63 7.76
N VAL A 129 6.97 -16.68 7.43
CA VAL A 129 6.03 -15.57 7.61
C VAL A 129 4.74 -16.00 8.31
N PHE A 130 4.33 -15.27 9.35
CA PHE A 130 3.20 -15.66 10.19
C PHE A 130 2.27 -14.46 10.43
N GLY A 131 1.06 -14.48 9.88
CA GLY A 131 0.03 -13.45 10.07
C GLY A 131 -0.51 -12.82 8.78
N LYS A 132 -0.61 -11.50 8.73
CA LYS A 132 -1.20 -10.74 7.63
C LYS A 132 -0.22 -10.60 6.46
N TRP A 133 -0.61 -11.08 5.27
CA TRP A 133 0.15 -10.83 4.05
C TRP A 133 -0.20 -9.47 3.43
N HIS A 134 -1.43 -9.31 2.92
CA HIS A 134 -1.95 -8.08 2.33
C HIS A 134 -1.15 -7.50 1.15
N ASN A 135 -0.26 -8.29 0.55
CA ASN A 135 0.45 -7.97 -0.69
C ASN A 135 0.10 -8.96 -1.81
N GLY A 136 -1.12 -9.47 -1.81
CA GLY A 136 -1.64 -10.39 -2.80
C GLY A 136 -2.98 -10.97 -2.40
N ASN A 137 -3.64 -11.62 -3.35
CA ASN A 137 -4.90 -12.32 -3.14
C ASN A 137 -4.67 -13.74 -2.61
N ASP A 138 -5.73 -14.35 -2.09
CA ASP A 138 -5.73 -15.76 -1.73
C ASP A 138 -5.39 -16.65 -2.96
N PRO A 139 -4.62 -17.73 -2.79
CA PRO A 139 -4.32 -18.67 -3.85
C PRO A 139 -5.57 -19.31 -4.46
N ASP A 140 -5.53 -19.53 -5.77
CA ASP A 140 -6.64 -20.14 -6.50
C ASP A 140 -6.61 -21.68 -6.45
N THR A 141 -7.16 -22.24 -5.37
CA THR A 141 -7.29 -23.70 -5.17
C THR A 141 -8.73 -24.19 -5.36
N PRO A 142 -8.96 -25.47 -5.71
CA PRO A 142 -10.31 -26.03 -5.80
C PRO A 142 -11.15 -25.83 -4.52
N GLU A 143 -10.53 -25.99 -3.35
CA GLU A 143 -11.17 -25.83 -2.05
C GLU A 143 -11.56 -24.38 -1.79
N PHE A 144 -10.67 -23.43 -2.12
CA PHE A 144 -10.96 -22.01 -1.95
C PHE A 144 -11.99 -21.50 -2.97
N ARG A 145 -11.98 -21.99 -4.21
CA ARG A 145 -13.06 -21.70 -5.18
C ARG A 145 -14.44 -22.08 -4.64
N ALA A 146 -14.55 -23.21 -3.96
CA ALA A 146 -15.81 -23.64 -3.34
C ALA A 146 -16.23 -22.70 -2.19
N ALA A 147 -15.29 -22.36 -1.29
CA ALA A 147 -15.55 -21.42 -0.20
C ALA A 147 -15.94 -20.02 -0.71
N PHE A 148 -15.25 -19.53 -1.74
CA PHE A 148 -15.52 -18.26 -2.41
C PHE A 148 -16.90 -18.26 -3.08
N ALA A 149 -17.25 -19.32 -3.81
CA ALA A 149 -18.54 -19.44 -4.47
C ALA A 149 -19.70 -19.48 -3.46
N GLU A 150 -19.52 -20.15 -2.32
CA GLU A 150 -20.51 -20.16 -1.24
C GLU A 150 -20.66 -18.79 -0.58
N ALA A 151 -19.55 -18.14 -0.22
CA ALA A 151 -19.55 -16.80 0.39
C ALA A 151 -20.24 -15.77 -0.50
N TYR A 152 -20.00 -15.84 -1.82
CA TYR A 152 -20.53 -14.88 -2.80
C TYR A 152 -21.69 -15.42 -3.64
N LYS A 153 -22.42 -16.44 -3.16
CA LYS A 153 -23.55 -17.04 -3.90
C LYS A 153 -24.66 -16.05 -4.30
N THR A 154 -24.78 -14.94 -3.57
CA THR A 154 -25.75 -13.86 -3.85
C THR A 154 -25.19 -12.76 -4.77
N MET A 155 -23.91 -12.86 -5.17
CA MET A 155 -23.20 -11.91 -6.01
C MET A 155 -22.67 -12.60 -7.29
N PRO A 156 -23.54 -12.90 -8.28
CA PRO A 156 -23.20 -13.76 -9.43
C PRO A 156 -22.09 -13.21 -10.35
N ASN A 157 -21.75 -11.92 -10.24
CA ASN A 157 -20.69 -11.29 -11.03
C ASN A 157 -19.34 -11.19 -10.27
N LYS A 158 -19.29 -11.61 -8.99
CA LYS A 158 -18.06 -11.57 -8.20
C LYS A 158 -17.12 -12.67 -8.71
N ARG A 159 -15.93 -12.27 -9.18
CA ARG A 159 -14.90 -13.17 -9.69
C ARG A 159 -13.80 -13.34 -8.65
N LEU A 160 -13.28 -14.57 -8.57
CA LEU A 160 -12.06 -14.85 -7.83
C LEU A 160 -10.87 -14.35 -8.64
N GLU A 161 -10.00 -13.59 -8.00
CA GLU A 161 -8.69 -13.22 -8.50
C GLU A 161 -7.68 -14.04 -7.70
N GLY A 162 -6.98 -14.96 -8.35
CA GLY A 162 -6.00 -15.83 -7.67
C GLY A 162 -4.68 -15.09 -7.45
N GLY A 163 -4.14 -15.15 -6.24
CA GLY A 163 -2.81 -14.62 -5.93
C GLY A 163 -1.69 -15.61 -6.16
N HIS A 164 -0.45 -15.12 -6.16
CA HIS A 164 0.75 -15.92 -6.39
C HIS A 164 1.13 -16.78 -5.18
N GLY A 165 0.72 -16.35 -4.00
CA GLY A 165 1.04 -16.95 -2.73
C GLY A 165 2.44 -16.57 -2.22
N VAL A 166 2.59 -16.51 -0.90
CA VAL A 166 3.83 -16.00 -0.26
C VAL A 166 5.08 -16.81 -0.56
N ASN A 167 4.93 -18.11 -0.86
CA ASN A 167 6.07 -18.96 -1.22
C ASN A 167 6.71 -18.54 -2.54
N ALA A 168 5.95 -17.92 -3.46
CA ALA A 168 6.49 -17.35 -4.69
C ALA A 168 7.42 -16.15 -4.42
N HIS A 169 7.34 -15.57 -3.22
CA HIS A 169 8.13 -14.43 -2.76
C HIS A 169 9.21 -14.84 -1.74
N GLY A 170 9.67 -16.10 -1.81
CA GLY A 170 10.87 -16.55 -1.10
C GLY A 170 10.65 -17.25 0.24
N PHE A 171 9.45 -17.16 0.84
CA PHE A 171 9.17 -17.79 2.13
C PHE A 171 9.09 -19.32 2.03
N ASP A 172 9.86 -20.03 2.87
CA ASP A 172 9.85 -21.50 2.96
C ASP A 172 8.61 -22.02 3.70
N GLU A 173 8.16 -21.26 4.70
CA GLU A 173 7.01 -21.60 5.51
C GLU A 173 6.13 -20.38 5.77
N ALA A 174 4.81 -20.58 5.76
CA ALA A 174 3.87 -19.52 6.02
C ALA A 174 2.61 -20.00 6.74
N TRP A 175 2.14 -19.23 7.72
CA TRP A 175 0.77 -19.32 8.25
C TRP A 175 0.11 -17.96 8.19
N ILE A 176 -0.79 -17.75 7.21
CA ILE A 176 -1.21 -16.40 6.86
C ILE A 176 -2.67 -16.29 6.45
N TYR A 177 -3.16 -15.05 6.45
CA TYR A 177 -4.32 -14.62 5.66
C TYR A 177 -3.92 -13.50 4.70
N TYR A 178 -4.55 -13.46 3.54
CA TYR A 178 -4.18 -12.57 2.43
C TYR A 178 -4.91 -11.22 2.45
N GLY A 179 -6.12 -11.19 3.01
CA GLY A 179 -6.96 -9.99 3.04
C GLY A 179 -6.41 -8.83 3.88
N GLY A 180 -6.98 -7.64 3.68
CA GLY A 180 -6.66 -6.45 4.47
C GLY A 180 -7.21 -6.44 5.89
N GLY A 181 -8.07 -7.39 6.23
CA GLY A 181 -8.62 -7.59 7.56
C GLY A 181 -9.57 -8.80 7.56
N ALA A 182 -9.61 -9.51 8.68
CA ALA A 182 -10.45 -10.69 8.89
C ALA A 182 -11.06 -10.65 10.29
N ASP A 183 -12.07 -11.48 10.54
CA ASP A 183 -12.54 -11.74 11.90
C ASP A 183 -11.48 -12.50 12.72
N TYR A 184 -11.20 -12.10 13.96
CA TYR A 184 -10.08 -12.65 14.74
C TYR A 184 -10.27 -14.10 15.17
N PHE A 185 -11.50 -14.62 15.19
CA PHE A 185 -11.79 -16.00 15.64
C PHE A 185 -12.04 -16.94 14.47
N SER A 186 -12.84 -16.48 13.50
CA SER A 186 -13.28 -17.26 12.34
C SER A 186 -12.44 -17.02 11.08
N ARG A 187 -11.64 -15.95 11.04
CA ARG A 187 -10.86 -15.51 9.87
C ARG A 187 -11.69 -15.25 8.62
N VAL A 188 -12.99 -15.00 8.80
CA VAL A 188 -13.90 -14.58 7.73
C VAL A 188 -13.56 -13.15 7.30
N THR A 189 -13.37 -12.96 6.01
CA THR A 189 -12.97 -11.65 5.43
C THR A 189 -14.18 -10.75 5.12
N VAL A 190 -13.92 -9.52 4.65
CA VAL A 190 -14.95 -8.57 4.16
C VAL A 190 -16.08 -8.35 5.17
N LYS A 191 -15.71 -8.03 6.42
CA LYS A 191 -16.63 -7.76 7.53
C LYS A 191 -17.68 -8.87 7.72
N GLY A 192 -17.23 -10.13 7.67
CA GLY A 192 -18.09 -11.30 7.89
C GLY A 192 -18.83 -11.81 6.65
N ASN A 193 -18.59 -11.25 5.46
CA ASN A 193 -19.31 -11.62 4.24
C ASN A 193 -18.45 -12.36 3.20
N GLY A 194 -17.13 -12.35 3.36
CA GLY A 194 -16.20 -13.03 2.46
C GLY A 194 -15.97 -14.48 2.86
N PRO A 195 -15.14 -15.24 2.11
CA PRO A 195 -14.65 -16.52 2.56
C PRO A 195 -13.69 -16.36 3.74
N VAL A 196 -13.45 -17.47 4.44
CA VAL A 196 -12.30 -17.59 5.36
C VAL A 196 -11.01 -17.44 4.56
N SER A 197 -10.06 -16.67 5.06
CA SER A 197 -8.69 -16.60 4.53
C SER A 197 -7.75 -17.10 5.62
N TRP A 198 -7.24 -18.33 5.48
CA TRP A 198 -6.25 -18.90 6.38
C TRP A 198 -5.51 -20.04 5.68
N TRP A 199 -4.20 -19.95 5.65
CA TRP A 199 -3.36 -20.79 4.79
C TRP A 199 -2.11 -21.24 5.50
N HIS A 200 -1.73 -22.49 5.28
CA HIS A 200 -0.39 -22.99 5.52
C HIS A 200 0.29 -23.15 4.16
N ASN A 201 1.18 -22.23 3.78
CA ASN A 201 1.68 -22.15 2.41
C ASN A 201 0.51 -22.06 1.40
N LEU A 202 0.32 -23.10 0.57
CA LEU A 202 -0.79 -23.22 -0.39
C LEU A 202 -1.93 -24.14 0.11
N ASP A 203 -1.80 -24.70 1.31
CA ASP A 203 -2.84 -25.53 1.91
C ASP A 203 -3.88 -24.64 2.60
N PHE A 204 -5.12 -24.69 2.12
CA PHE A 204 -6.24 -23.95 2.73
C PHE A 204 -6.63 -24.57 4.09
N ARG A 205 -6.68 -23.75 5.15
CA ARG A 205 -6.86 -24.19 6.55
C ARG A 205 -8.11 -23.58 7.25
N PRO A 206 -9.32 -23.65 6.68
CA PRO A 206 -10.51 -23.05 7.29
C PRO A 206 -10.93 -23.67 8.63
N GLN A 207 -10.41 -24.86 8.96
CA GLN A 207 -10.74 -25.63 10.16
C GLN A 207 -9.89 -25.27 11.39
N ASP A 208 -8.80 -24.53 11.24
CA ASP A 208 -7.98 -24.13 12.39
C ASP A 208 -8.86 -23.20 13.28
N GLU A 209 -8.82 -23.38 14.59
CA GLU A 209 -9.62 -22.63 15.58
C GLU A 209 -8.72 -21.86 16.54
N GLY A 210 -9.24 -20.76 17.10
CA GLY A 210 -8.52 -19.92 18.07
C GLY A 210 -8.44 -18.46 17.64
N TYR A 211 -7.93 -17.63 18.56
CA TYR A 211 -7.67 -16.22 18.30
C TYR A 211 -6.46 -16.07 17.37
N THR A 212 -6.62 -15.31 16.28
CA THR A 212 -5.70 -15.35 15.14
C THR A 212 -4.26 -15.01 15.53
N ASP A 213 -4.03 -13.95 16.30
CA ASP A 213 -2.67 -13.53 16.66
C ASP A 213 -2.00 -14.46 17.69
N ASP A 214 -2.77 -15.23 18.48
CA ASP A 214 -2.22 -16.29 19.32
C ASP A 214 -1.75 -17.48 18.45
N LEU A 215 -2.53 -17.83 17.41
CA LEU A 215 -2.12 -18.85 16.43
C LEU A 215 -0.87 -18.40 15.66
N VAL A 216 -0.83 -17.15 15.21
CA VAL A 216 0.34 -16.55 14.55
C VAL A 216 1.57 -16.67 15.44
N THR A 217 1.45 -16.27 16.70
CA THR A 217 2.53 -16.32 17.68
C THR A 217 3.02 -17.73 17.90
N GLN A 218 2.11 -18.69 18.08
CA GLN A 218 2.47 -20.10 18.24
C GLN A 218 3.21 -20.64 17.02
N ARG A 219 2.77 -20.31 15.80
CA ARG A 219 3.43 -20.76 14.56
C ARG A 219 4.81 -20.13 14.37
N ALA A 220 4.98 -18.86 14.73
CA ALA A 220 6.29 -18.22 14.74
C ALA A 220 7.25 -18.89 15.74
N ILE A 221 6.77 -19.22 16.94
CA ILE A 221 7.53 -19.96 17.97
C ILE A 221 7.92 -21.37 17.47
N ASP A 222 6.99 -22.11 16.87
CA ASP A 222 7.26 -23.43 16.29
C ASP A 222 8.35 -23.34 15.21
N PHE A 223 8.26 -22.37 14.32
CA PHE A 223 9.27 -22.12 13.30
C PHE A 223 10.64 -21.77 13.89
N ILE A 224 10.70 -20.93 14.93
CA ILE A 224 11.95 -20.58 15.63
C ILE A 224 12.58 -21.83 16.24
N ARG A 225 11.79 -22.66 16.93
CA ARG A 225 12.25 -23.94 17.52
C ARG A 225 12.82 -24.87 16.47
N ASP A 226 12.11 -25.04 15.36
CA ASP A 226 12.52 -25.92 14.26
C ASP A 226 13.73 -25.38 13.50
N SER A 227 13.97 -24.06 13.58
CA SER A 227 15.10 -23.39 12.89
C SER A 227 16.33 -23.21 13.78
N LYS A 228 16.27 -23.49 15.08
CA LYS A 228 17.29 -23.08 16.07
C LYS A 228 18.74 -23.47 15.74
N ASP A 229 18.94 -24.50 14.92
CA ASP A 229 20.26 -25.02 14.54
C ASP A 229 20.80 -24.41 13.22
N GLN A 230 20.10 -23.45 12.60
CA GLN A 230 20.51 -22.71 11.39
C GLN A 230 20.01 -21.25 11.44
N PRO A 231 20.62 -20.29 10.70
CA PRO A 231 20.11 -18.92 10.69
C PRO A 231 18.72 -18.84 10.05
N PHE A 232 17.84 -18.02 10.61
CA PHE A 232 16.48 -17.84 10.11
C PHE A 232 16.03 -16.38 10.04
N PHE A 233 15.12 -16.11 9.11
CA PHE A 233 14.35 -14.87 9.00
C PHE A 233 12.89 -15.19 9.29
N CYS A 234 12.39 -14.73 10.42
CA CYS A 234 11.03 -14.89 10.88
C CYS A 234 10.31 -13.54 10.82
N TYR A 235 9.39 -13.39 9.86
CA TYR A 235 8.55 -12.21 9.73
C TYR A 235 7.20 -12.49 10.41
N VAL A 236 6.83 -11.68 11.40
CA VAL A 236 5.58 -11.80 12.16
C VAL A 236 4.72 -10.56 11.93
N PRO A 237 4.04 -10.46 10.78
CA PRO A 237 3.05 -9.44 10.53
C PRO A 237 1.75 -9.71 11.29
N PHE A 238 1.63 -9.22 12.51
CA PHE A 238 0.37 -9.28 13.24
C PHE A 238 -0.79 -8.60 12.48
N HIS A 239 -2.00 -9.08 12.77
CA HIS A 239 -3.27 -8.44 12.39
C HIS A 239 -3.75 -7.52 13.51
N ILE A 240 -3.39 -7.82 14.76
CA ILE A 240 -3.70 -6.97 15.89
C ILE A 240 -2.96 -5.62 15.79
N ALA A 241 -3.60 -4.47 16.00
CA ALA A 241 -4.93 -4.23 16.58
C ALA A 241 -5.97 -3.68 15.57
N HIS A 242 -5.84 -4.05 14.29
CA HIS A 242 -6.73 -3.58 13.21
C HIS A 242 -8.18 -4.03 13.42
N ALA A 243 -9.13 -3.29 12.83
CA ALA A 243 -10.54 -3.66 12.82
C ALA A 243 -10.78 -5.05 12.17
N PRO A 244 -11.85 -5.79 12.56
CA PRO A 244 -12.88 -5.45 13.54
C PRO A 244 -12.37 -5.46 14.98
N LEU A 245 -12.98 -4.65 15.86
CA LEU A 245 -12.62 -4.63 17.29
C LEU A 245 -13.11 -5.90 17.98
N GLN A 246 -12.20 -6.82 18.26
CA GLN A 246 -12.49 -8.12 18.84
C GLN A 246 -11.34 -8.56 19.76
N ALA A 247 -11.64 -8.74 21.04
CA ALA A 247 -10.69 -9.18 22.05
C ALA A 247 -11.14 -10.51 22.67
N LYS A 248 -10.19 -11.28 23.22
CA LYS A 248 -10.50 -12.43 24.08
C LYS A 248 -11.18 -11.94 25.36
N GLU A 249 -12.06 -12.76 25.93
CA GLU A 249 -12.77 -12.41 27.17
C GLU A 249 -11.81 -12.11 28.33
N ASP A 250 -10.75 -12.92 28.46
CA ASP A 250 -9.75 -12.77 29.52
C ASP A 250 -8.96 -11.45 29.36
N ASP A 251 -8.55 -11.07 28.15
CA ASP A 251 -7.86 -9.80 27.91
C ASP A 251 -8.78 -8.61 28.21
N LEU A 252 -10.05 -8.70 27.81
CA LEU A 252 -11.03 -7.65 28.07
C LEU A 252 -11.31 -7.51 29.58
N ALA A 253 -11.29 -8.62 30.33
CA ALA A 253 -11.40 -8.64 31.78
C ALA A 253 -10.15 -8.04 32.46
N ALA A 254 -8.98 -8.11 31.83
CA ALA A 254 -7.75 -7.50 32.33
C ALA A 254 -7.74 -5.96 32.20
N ILE A 255 -8.57 -5.37 31.33
CA ILE A 255 -8.67 -3.92 31.16
C ILE A 255 -9.64 -3.31 32.16
N ASP A 256 -9.15 -2.42 33.04
CA ASP A 256 -10.00 -1.59 33.91
C ASP A 256 -10.99 -0.79 33.06
N PRO A 257 -12.31 -0.98 33.21
CA PRO A 257 -13.30 -0.21 32.47
C PRO A 257 -13.15 1.31 32.62
N LYS A 258 -12.59 1.80 33.75
CA LYS A 258 -12.35 3.23 33.96
C LYS A 258 -11.16 3.77 33.16
N LEU A 259 -10.28 2.91 32.66
CA LEU A 259 -9.20 3.31 31.78
C LEU A 259 -9.74 3.86 30.47
N ALA A 260 -10.74 3.21 29.89
CA ALA A 260 -11.30 3.54 28.59
C ALA A 260 -11.78 5.00 28.45
N ALA A 261 -12.36 5.55 29.52
CA ALA A 261 -12.79 6.96 29.59
C ALA A 261 -11.64 7.97 29.49
N LYS A 262 -10.40 7.53 29.74
CA LYS A 262 -9.18 8.37 29.67
C LYS A 262 -8.39 8.16 28.38
N LEU A 263 -8.70 7.12 27.61
CA LEU A 263 -7.98 6.83 26.38
C LEU A 263 -8.38 7.82 25.28
N HIS A 264 -7.39 8.26 24.52
CA HIS A 264 -7.60 9.00 23.28
C HIS A 264 -7.96 8.04 22.15
N ALA A 265 -8.68 8.55 21.16
CA ALA A 265 -9.00 7.82 19.94
C ALA A 265 -8.85 8.77 18.75
N ALA A 266 -8.45 8.24 17.61
CA ALA A 266 -8.30 8.96 16.35
C ALA A 266 -9.66 9.48 15.83
N SER A 267 -10.74 8.73 16.04
CA SER A 267 -12.09 9.08 15.62
C SER A 267 -12.96 9.53 16.79
N GLU A 268 -13.66 10.66 16.63
CA GLU A 268 -14.67 11.14 17.58
C GLU A 268 -15.89 10.20 17.68
N LYS A 269 -16.05 9.26 16.74
CA LYS A 269 -17.15 8.28 16.73
C LYS A 269 -16.87 7.06 17.61
N THR A 270 -15.63 6.88 18.04
CA THR A 270 -15.19 5.74 18.85
C THR A 270 -15.81 5.83 20.25
N THR A 271 -16.52 4.78 20.66
CA THR A 271 -17.14 4.70 21.98
C THR A 271 -16.12 4.33 23.07
N GLU A 272 -16.48 4.48 24.35
CA GLU A 272 -15.63 3.98 25.44
C GLU A 272 -15.46 2.45 25.38
N GLU A 273 -16.47 1.71 24.96
CA GLU A 273 -16.36 0.26 24.79
C GLU A 273 -15.39 -0.09 23.65
N ASP A 274 -15.46 0.61 22.52
CA ASP A 274 -14.50 0.43 21.42
C ASP A 274 -13.06 0.65 21.89
N LYS A 275 -12.81 1.71 22.67
CA LYS A 275 -11.50 1.99 23.28
C LYS A 275 -11.07 0.88 24.23
N ARG A 276 -11.99 0.33 25.01
CA ARG A 276 -11.71 -0.78 25.95
C ARG A 276 -11.34 -2.06 25.21
N VAL A 277 -12.07 -2.40 24.14
CA VAL A 277 -11.77 -3.55 23.30
C VAL A 277 -10.43 -3.35 22.60
N HIS A 278 -10.16 -2.16 22.06
CA HIS A 278 -8.86 -1.85 21.47
C HIS A 278 -7.71 -1.96 22.48
N ALA A 279 -7.88 -1.46 23.72
CA ALA A 279 -6.90 -1.63 24.79
C ALA A 279 -6.64 -3.10 25.13
N ALA A 280 -7.68 -3.94 25.12
CA ALA A 280 -7.55 -5.38 25.32
C ALA A 280 -6.79 -6.06 24.16
N MET A 281 -6.98 -5.58 22.93
CA MET A 281 -6.22 -6.04 21.77
C MET A 281 -4.74 -5.66 21.89
N LEU A 282 -4.42 -4.43 22.30
CA LEU A 282 -3.04 -4.01 22.56
C LEU A 282 -2.40 -4.83 23.70
N HIS A 283 -3.16 -5.15 24.75
CA HIS A 283 -2.71 -6.04 25.82
C HIS A 283 -2.38 -7.45 25.30
N SER A 284 -3.23 -8.02 24.46
CA SER A 284 -2.98 -9.32 23.81
C SER A 284 -1.73 -9.29 22.93
N MET A 285 -1.53 -8.22 22.16
CA MET A 285 -0.33 -8.02 21.36
C MET A 285 0.93 -7.99 22.24
N ASP A 286 0.90 -7.25 23.35
CA ASP A 286 2.02 -7.16 24.29
C ASP A 286 2.41 -8.54 24.87
N LEU A 287 1.42 -9.38 25.20
CA LEU A 287 1.65 -10.77 25.64
C LEU A 287 2.25 -11.64 24.52
N ASN A 288 1.78 -11.48 23.29
CA ASN A 288 2.29 -12.21 22.13
C ASN A 288 3.75 -11.84 21.80
N VAL A 289 4.12 -10.55 21.92
CA VAL A 289 5.53 -10.13 21.82
C VAL A 289 6.37 -10.77 22.94
N ALA A 290 5.85 -10.79 24.17
CA ALA A 290 6.54 -11.39 25.30
C ALA A 290 6.80 -12.90 25.10
N ALA A 291 5.85 -13.62 24.50
CA ALA A 291 5.98 -15.05 24.23
C ALA A 291 7.10 -15.34 23.21
N ILE A 292 7.22 -14.54 22.15
CA ILE A 292 8.30 -14.67 21.16
C ILE A 292 9.66 -14.37 21.81
N GLU A 293 9.76 -13.30 22.60
CA GLU A 293 10.99 -12.98 23.34
C GLU A 293 11.38 -14.10 24.30
N ALA A 294 10.42 -14.61 25.08
CA ALA A 294 10.66 -15.69 26.03
C ALA A 294 11.18 -16.96 25.35
N GLU A 295 10.66 -17.30 24.17
CA GLU A 295 11.15 -18.44 23.39
C GLU A 295 12.61 -18.25 22.95
N LEU A 296 12.96 -17.07 22.46
CA LEU A 296 14.36 -16.75 22.09
C LEU A 296 15.29 -16.81 23.30
N GLU A 297 14.82 -16.40 24.48
CA GLU A 297 15.55 -16.50 25.75
C GLU A 297 15.73 -17.97 26.16
N GLU A 298 14.66 -18.79 26.12
CA GLU A 298 14.67 -20.21 26.49
C GLU A 298 15.60 -21.04 25.58
N LEU A 299 15.59 -20.78 24.28
CA LEU A 299 16.46 -21.44 23.30
C LEU A 299 17.91 -20.93 23.32
N GLY A 300 18.22 -19.90 24.11
CA GLY A 300 19.54 -19.27 24.14
C GLY A 300 19.91 -18.52 22.86
N LEU A 301 18.91 -18.08 22.08
CA LEU A 301 19.08 -17.40 20.79
C LEU A 301 19.09 -15.87 20.92
N SER A 302 18.63 -15.32 22.04
CA SER A 302 18.43 -13.88 22.26
C SER A 302 19.66 -13.02 21.96
N GLU A 303 20.84 -13.45 22.40
CA GLU A 303 22.08 -12.66 22.23
C GLU A 303 22.43 -12.42 20.76
N ASN A 304 22.16 -13.38 19.88
CA ASN A 304 22.50 -13.33 18.45
C ASN A 304 21.25 -13.35 17.55
N THR A 305 20.17 -12.72 18.00
CA THR A 305 18.98 -12.47 17.19
C THR A 305 18.77 -10.96 17.07
N ILE A 306 18.58 -10.47 15.86
CA ILE A 306 18.10 -9.12 15.59
C ILE A 306 16.58 -9.15 15.76
N LEU A 307 16.08 -8.54 16.83
CA LEU A 307 14.66 -8.40 17.09
C LEU A 307 14.22 -6.98 16.73
N VAL A 308 13.23 -6.87 15.85
CA VAL A 308 12.62 -5.60 15.45
C VAL A 308 11.15 -5.62 15.81
N PHE A 309 10.66 -4.53 16.39
CA PHE A 309 9.23 -4.27 16.55
C PHE A 309 8.87 -2.95 15.85
N THR A 310 7.80 -2.96 15.06
CA THR A 310 7.22 -1.77 14.42
C THR A 310 5.72 -1.90 14.22
N SER A 311 5.06 -0.84 13.75
CA SER A 311 3.74 -0.88 13.10
C SER A 311 3.87 -0.86 11.57
N ASP A 312 2.77 -1.05 10.83
CA ASP A 312 2.68 -0.85 9.39
C ASP A 312 2.13 0.52 8.99
N ASN A 313 1.33 1.16 9.83
CA ASN A 313 0.86 2.53 9.67
C ASN A 313 0.44 3.11 11.02
N GLY A 314 0.05 4.40 11.03
CA GLY A 314 -0.52 5.06 12.21
C GLY A 314 -1.85 4.47 12.70
N ALA A 315 -2.38 5.02 13.79
CA ALA A 315 -3.52 4.46 14.52
C ALA A 315 -4.77 4.22 13.67
N MET A 316 -5.49 3.13 13.95
CA MET A 316 -6.89 2.99 13.54
C MET A 316 -7.81 3.96 14.32
N GLU A 317 -9.10 4.01 13.94
CA GLU A 317 -10.10 4.89 14.56
C GLU A 317 -10.18 4.83 16.10
N ALA A 318 -9.91 3.66 16.70
CA ALA A 318 -10.00 3.43 18.15
C ALA A 318 -8.67 3.59 18.89
N GLY A 319 -7.56 3.66 18.16
CA GLY A 319 -6.23 3.91 18.70
C GLY A 319 -5.85 5.39 18.66
N SER A 320 -4.61 5.71 18.98
CA SER A 320 -4.09 7.08 19.06
C SER A 320 -2.72 7.23 18.42
N SER A 321 -2.58 8.27 17.59
CA SER A 321 -1.29 8.72 17.07
C SER A 321 -0.71 9.90 17.85
N LEU A 322 -1.35 10.32 18.96
CA LEU A 322 -0.89 11.48 19.72
C LEU A 322 0.56 11.32 20.21
N PRO A 323 1.34 12.40 20.25
CA PRO A 323 0.97 13.78 19.91
C PRO A 323 0.95 14.11 18.41
N LEU A 324 1.36 13.16 17.56
CA LEU A 324 1.50 13.37 16.12
C LEU A 324 0.14 13.64 15.46
N ARG A 325 0.15 14.52 14.45
CA ARG A 325 -1.04 14.91 13.70
C ARG A 325 -1.41 13.84 12.68
N GLY A 326 -2.70 13.60 12.53
CA GLY A 326 -3.22 12.58 11.62
C GLY A 326 -3.15 11.17 12.23
N HIS A 327 -3.63 10.20 11.45
CA HIS A 327 -3.70 8.79 11.82
C HIS A 327 -3.75 7.97 10.51
N LYS A 328 -4.08 6.67 10.54
CA LYS A 328 -4.27 5.88 9.30
C LYS A 328 -5.09 6.63 8.24
N HIS A 329 -4.68 6.53 6.98
CA HIS A 329 -5.18 7.31 5.83
C HIS A 329 -4.78 8.80 5.80
N SER A 330 -3.68 9.16 6.46
CA SER A 330 -3.12 10.51 6.47
C SER A 330 -1.61 10.46 6.25
N ILE A 331 -1.05 11.34 5.39
CA ILE A 331 0.40 11.45 5.22
C ILE A 331 1.04 12.49 6.16
N TYR A 332 0.30 13.01 7.14
CA TYR A 332 0.87 13.63 8.33
C TYR A 332 1.58 12.57 9.20
N ASP A 333 2.50 12.99 10.08
CA ASP A 333 3.39 12.09 10.81
C ASP A 333 2.63 11.07 11.67
N GLY A 334 1.44 11.41 12.17
CA GLY A 334 0.59 10.46 12.89
C GLY A 334 0.08 9.30 12.05
N GLY A 335 0.12 9.38 10.72
CA GLY A 335 -0.18 8.28 9.81
C GLY A 335 1.04 7.53 9.28
N VAL A 336 2.21 8.18 9.17
CA VAL A 336 3.41 7.62 8.50
C VAL A 336 4.62 7.41 9.42
N ARG A 337 4.73 8.09 10.56
CA ARG A 337 5.83 7.93 11.52
C ARG A 337 5.44 6.85 12.54
N LEU A 338 6.20 5.75 12.57
CA LEU A 338 5.81 4.54 13.27
C LEU A 338 6.68 4.32 14.51
N PRO A 339 6.11 3.75 15.59
CA PRO A 339 6.90 3.33 16.73
C PRO A 339 7.83 2.19 16.30
N THR A 340 9.14 2.33 16.46
CA THR A 340 10.10 1.31 16.01
C THR A 340 11.27 1.15 16.97
N VAL A 341 11.61 -0.10 17.31
CA VAL A 341 12.78 -0.46 18.13
C VAL A 341 13.54 -1.62 17.51
N PHE A 342 14.87 -1.51 17.54
CA PHE A 342 15.79 -2.60 17.25
C PHE A 342 16.46 -3.08 18.55
N TYR A 343 16.54 -4.38 18.74
CA TYR A 343 17.29 -4.99 19.84
C TYR A 343 18.21 -6.08 19.30
N TRP A 344 19.52 -5.93 19.52
CA TRP A 344 20.51 -6.92 19.11
C TRP A 344 21.76 -6.83 20.02
N PRO A 345 21.84 -7.65 21.07
CA PRO A 345 22.95 -7.61 22.05
C PRO A 345 24.33 -7.78 21.43
N LYS A 346 24.55 -8.83 20.63
CA LYS A 346 25.85 -9.09 19.99
C LYS A 346 26.26 -7.99 19.00
N GLY A 347 25.29 -7.30 18.39
CA GLY A 347 25.53 -6.17 17.50
C GLY A 347 25.65 -4.81 18.20
N GLY A 348 25.48 -4.76 19.52
CA GLY A 348 25.58 -3.53 20.30
C GLY A 348 24.35 -2.62 20.25
N LEU A 349 23.23 -3.07 19.67
CA LEU A 349 21.95 -2.33 19.70
C LEU A 349 21.23 -2.60 21.02
N VAL A 350 21.77 -2.02 22.09
CA VAL A 350 21.27 -2.15 23.45
C VAL A 350 21.35 -0.83 24.24
N GLY A 351 20.65 -0.80 25.38
CA GLY A 351 20.79 0.22 26.41
C GLY A 351 19.74 1.32 26.40
N GLY A 352 18.60 1.12 25.73
CA GLY A 352 17.49 2.08 25.72
C GLY A 352 17.87 3.40 25.06
N LYS A 353 18.69 3.33 24.01
CA LYS A 353 19.15 4.51 23.28
C LYS A 353 18.10 4.94 22.25
N LYS A 354 18.21 6.16 21.78
CA LYS A 354 17.43 6.68 20.65
C LYS A 354 18.38 7.02 19.50
N TRP A 355 17.94 6.78 18.28
CA TRP A 355 18.57 7.27 17.07
C TRP A 355 17.53 8.09 16.29
N ASP A 356 17.91 9.30 15.89
CA ASP A 356 17.04 10.32 15.27
C ASP A 356 17.31 10.52 13.79
N GLY A 357 18.16 9.68 13.19
CA GLY A 357 18.33 9.62 11.75
C GLY A 357 17.04 9.20 11.03
N LEU A 358 16.74 9.88 9.92
CA LEU A 358 15.63 9.53 9.04
C LEU A 358 15.79 8.10 8.53
N CYS A 359 14.81 7.23 8.75
CA CYS A 359 14.81 5.84 8.29
C CYS A 359 13.38 5.39 8.03
N GLY A 360 13.16 4.27 7.35
CA GLY A 360 11.84 3.81 7.03
C GLY A 360 11.79 2.39 6.50
N ALA A 361 10.58 1.92 6.20
CA ALA A 361 10.36 0.55 5.75
C ALA A 361 11.15 0.18 4.49
N LEU A 362 11.44 1.16 3.62
CA LEU A 362 12.28 0.98 2.43
C LEU A 362 13.71 0.53 2.76
N ASP A 363 14.25 1.01 3.87
CA ASP A 363 15.64 0.81 4.24
C ASP A 363 15.85 -0.53 4.95
N ILE A 364 14.79 -1.17 5.42
CA ILE A 364 14.89 -2.40 6.21
C ILE A 364 15.53 -3.53 5.42
N PHE A 365 15.13 -3.76 4.16
CA PHE A 365 15.73 -4.82 3.35
C PHE A 365 17.25 -4.65 3.19
N PRO A 366 17.77 -3.53 2.64
CA PRO A 366 19.23 -3.35 2.55
C PRO A 366 19.92 -3.32 3.91
N THR A 367 19.29 -2.77 4.95
CA THR A 367 19.87 -2.68 6.29
C THR A 367 20.01 -4.05 6.95
N LEU A 368 19.00 -4.92 6.89
CA LEU A 368 19.07 -6.25 7.51
C LEU A 368 20.06 -7.17 6.76
N ILE A 369 20.18 -7.03 5.44
CA ILE A 369 21.25 -7.70 4.68
C ILE A 369 22.64 -7.23 5.18
N GLY A 370 22.83 -5.91 5.36
CA GLY A 370 24.07 -5.33 5.90
C GLY A 370 24.38 -5.77 7.33
N MET A 371 23.38 -5.76 8.22
CA MET A 371 23.52 -6.19 9.63
C MET A 371 23.93 -7.64 9.77
N THR A 372 23.43 -8.51 8.89
CA THR A 372 23.75 -9.95 8.92
C THR A 372 25.07 -10.29 8.22
N GLY A 373 25.73 -9.31 7.59
CA GLY A 373 26.91 -9.54 6.75
C GLY A 373 26.59 -10.38 5.51
N SER A 374 25.32 -10.40 5.09
CA SER A 374 24.84 -11.13 3.92
C SER A 374 25.17 -10.36 2.65
N THR A 375 25.21 -11.06 1.51
CA THR A 375 25.39 -10.42 0.20
C THR A 375 24.02 -10.04 -0.36
N MET A 376 23.85 -8.77 -0.75
CA MET A 376 22.63 -8.32 -1.42
C MET A 376 22.42 -9.11 -2.72
N PRO A 377 21.26 -9.77 -2.93
CA PRO A 377 20.95 -10.42 -4.20
C PRO A 377 20.88 -9.41 -5.35
N GLN A 378 20.84 -9.90 -6.59
CA GLN A 378 20.51 -9.04 -7.72
C GLN A 378 19.06 -8.59 -7.60
N THR A 379 18.84 -7.28 -7.49
CA THR A 379 17.51 -6.66 -7.43
C THR A 379 17.35 -5.65 -8.57
N ARG A 380 16.11 -5.19 -8.79
CA ARG A 380 15.90 -3.88 -9.42
C ARG A 380 16.44 -2.77 -8.50
N PRO A 381 16.70 -1.54 -9.01
CA PRO A 381 17.24 -0.47 -8.19
C PRO A 381 16.37 -0.21 -6.95
N LEU A 382 16.99 -0.31 -5.77
CA LEU A 382 16.33 -0.05 -4.49
C LEU A 382 16.09 1.44 -4.31
N ASP A 383 14.96 1.79 -3.71
CA ASP A 383 14.69 3.15 -3.26
C ASP A 383 15.21 3.36 -1.81
N GLY A 384 15.32 2.28 -1.03
CA GLY A 384 15.92 2.29 0.31
C GLY A 384 17.44 2.20 0.32
N LYS A 385 18.03 2.60 1.44
CA LYS A 385 19.47 2.63 1.72
C LYS A 385 19.82 1.74 2.91
N ASP A 386 21.02 1.18 2.92
CA ASP A 386 21.55 0.52 4.12
C ASP A 386 21.90 1.59 5.18
N VAL A 387 21.14 1.64 6.27
CA VAL A 387 21.39 2.57 7.38
C VAL A 387 22.22 1.94 8.50
N TRP A 388 22.62 0.66 8.40
CA TRP A 388 23.33 -0.05 9.46
C TRP A 388 24.60 0.66 9.92
N PRO A 389 25.49 1.16 9.03
CA PRO A 389 26.69 1.88 9.48
C PRO A 389 26.34 3.10 10.34
N ALA A 390 25.34 3.88 9.93
CA ALA A 390 24.91 5.08 10.66
C ALA A 390 24.24 4.72 11.99
N LEU A 391 23.37 3.72 12.01
CA LEU A 391 22.69 3.24 13.22
C LEU A 391 23.69 2.68 14.24
N ARG A 392 24.66 1.87 13.79
CA ARG A 392 25.69 1.27 14.65
C ARG A 392 26.58 2.32 15.30
N ASP A 393 27.03 3.29 14.49
CA ASP A 393 28.03 4.27 14.90
C ASP A 393 27.37 5.54 15.50
N ASN A 394 26.03 5.60 15.55
CA ASN A 394 25.24 6.76 15.99
C ASN A 394 25.60 8.03 15.19
N GLU A 395 25.65 7.87 13.87
CA GLU A 395 25.92 8.92 12.89
C GLU A 395 24.63 9.34 12.16
N PRO A 396 24.63 10.51 11.48
CA PRO A 396 23.49 10.96 10.67
C PRO A 396 23.09 9.91 9.62
N SER A 397 21.78 9.82 9.37
CA SER A 397 21.25 8.90 8.36
C SER A 397 21.76 9.25 6.96
N PRO A 398 22.09 8.24 6.12
CA PRO A 398 22.35 8.47 4.70
C PRO A 398 21.07 8.75 3.89
N VAL A 399 19.88 8.59 4.48
CA VAL A 399 18.59 8.87 3.82
C VAL A 399 18.35 10.37 3.79
N GLU A 400 18.11 10.89 2.59
CA GLU A 400 17.89 12.33 2.38
C GLU A 400 16.42 12.72 2.45
N SER A 401 15.53 11.84 1.95
CA SER A 401 14.09 12.10 1.91
C SER A 401 13.25 10.86 1.63
N TYR A 402 12.00 10.87 2.09
CA TYR A 402 10.91 10.03 1.58
C TYR A 402 9.86 10.85 0.84
N TYR A 403 9.20 10.19 -0.10
CA TYR A 403 8.12 10.75 -0.89
C TYR A 403 6.85 9.99 -0.58
N PHE A 404 5.74 10.72 -0.51
CA PHE A 404 4.42 10.18 -0.24
C PHE A 404 3.43 10.69 -1.28
N VAL A 405 2.48 9.84 -1.65
CA VAL A 405 1.35 10.21 -2.50
C VAL A 405 0.11 9.59 -1.89
N TRP A 406 -0.88 10.42 -1.58
CA TRP A 406 -2.10 9.95 -0.96
C TRP A 406 -3.29 10.85 -1.32
N ARG A 407 -4.28 10.31 -2.03
CA ARG A 407 -5.48 11.06 -2.43
C ARG A 407 -5.11 12.40 -3.07
N ASP A 408 -5.61 13.56 -2.64
CA ASP A 408 -5.40 14.85 -3.30
C ASP A 408 -4.12 15.60 -2.90
N GLU A 409 -3.17 14.90 -2.27
CA GLU A 409 -1.88 15.44 -1.82
C GLU A 409 -0.69 14.52 -2.13
N ASP A 410 0.47 15.14 -2.35
CA ASP A 410 1.78 14.48 -2.27
C ASP A 410 2.68 15.23 -1.28
N ALA A 411 3.66 14.53 -0.72
CA ALA A 411 4.57 15.11 0.26
C ALA A 411 6.00 14.61 0.13
N ILE A 412 6.95 15.43 0.57
CA ILE A 412 8.34 15.05 0.79
C ILE A 412 8.72 15.29 2.24
N ARG A 413 9.30 14.28 2.90
CA ARG A 413 9.87 14.33 4.25
C ARG A 413 11.38 14.23 4.16
N THR A 414 12.10 15.25 4.60
CA THR A 414 13.58 15.23 4.76
C THR A 414 13.94 14.91 6.21
N ASP A 415 15.14 15.23 6.71
CA ASP A 415 15.48 15.18 8.14
C ASP A 415 14.80 16.31 8.93
N LYS A 416 14.77 17.51 8.35
CA LYS A 416 14.27 18.74 8.99
C LYS A 416 12.88 19.18 8.52
N TRP A 417 12.62 19.10 7.22
CA TRP A 417 11.45 19.68 6.60
C TRP A 417 10.47 18.63 6.11
N LYS A 418 9.19 18.95 6.19
CA LYS A 418 8.13 18.23 5.49
C LYS A 418 7.26 19.20 4.70
N LEU A 419 7.23 19.00 3.39
CA LEU A 419 6.38 19.77 2.47
C LEU A 419 5.24 18.89 2.01
N HIS A 420 4.01 19.34 2.27
CA HIS A 420 2.80 18.83 1.66
C HIS A 420 2.41 19.75 0.50
N ARG A 421 2.13 19.17 -0.65
CA ARG A 421 1.59 19.85 -1.82
C ARG A 421 0.20 19.29 -2.09
N PHE A 422 -0.79 20.14 -1.85
CA PHE A 422 -2.18 19.89 -2.19
C PHE A 422 -2.47 20.48 -3.56
N SER A 423 -3.55 20.01 -4.19
CA SER A 423 -4.11 20.65 -5.39
C SER A 423 -4.34 22.16 -5.28
N SER A 424 -4.50 22.71 -4.07
CA SER A 424 -4.89 24.12 -3.84
C SER A 424 -3.90 24.96 -3.05
N ARG A 425 -2.90 24.36 -2.39
CA ARG A 425 -1.99 25.05 -1.47
C ARG A 425 -0.75 24.21 -1.18
N PHE A 426 0.24 24.86 -0.59
CA PHE A 426 1.39 24.20 0.05
C PHE A 426 1.30 24.33 1.56
N GLU A 427 1.77 23.30 2.27
CA GLU A 427 2.04 23.37 3.70
C GLU A 427 3.47 22.89 3.97
N LEU A 428 4.26 23.70 4.68
CA LEU A 428 5.64 23.38 5.02
C LEU A 428 5.81 23.41 6.53
N TYR A 429 6.40 22.36 7.10
CA TYR A 429 6.64 22.21 8.53
C TYR A 429 8.12 21.95 8.81
N ASP A 430 8.69 22.66 9.78
CA ASP A 430 9.98 22.35 10.39
C ASP A 430 9.74 21.27 11.45
N THR A 431 9.90 19.99 11.09
CA THR A 431 9.54 18.85 11.95
C THR A 431 10.42 18.71 13.19
N VAL A 432 11.55 19.43 13.24
CA VAL A 432 12.43 19.48 14.42
C VAL A 432 11.90 20.48 15.44
N ALA A 433 11.39 21.62 14.97
CA ALA A 433 10.80 22.64 15.83
C ALA A 433 9.30 22.41 16.13
N ASP A 434 8.62 21.66 15.26
CA ASP A 434 7.18 21.43 15.26
C ASP A 434 6.86 19.98 14.84
N GLU A 435 7.06 19.04 15.77
CA GLU A 435 6.85 17.61 15.54
C GLU A 435 5.37 17.23 15.28
N ILE A 436 4.44 18.12 15.61
CA ILE A 436 3.00 17.89 15.48
C ILE A 436 2.41 18.54 14.22
N GLU A 437 3.25 19.14 13.37
CA GLU A 437 2.84 19.80 12.13
C GLU A 437 1.69 20.81 12.36
N ALA A 438 1.82 21.68 13.37
CA ALA A 438 0.79 22.65 13.74
C ALA A 438 0.94 24.00 13.02
N ASN A 439 2.17 24.41 12.70
CA ASN A 439 2.51 25.73 12.21
C ASN A 439 3.03 25.66 10.77
N ASN A 440 2.15 25.89 9.80
CA ASN A 440 2.54 26.00 8.40
C ASN A 440 3.40 27.26 8.18
N VAL A 441 4.65 27.08 7.75
CA VAL A 441 5.63 28.15 7.50
C VAL A 441 5.98 28.32 6.01
N ALA A 442 5.15 27.80 5.09
CA ALA A 442 5.40 27.87 3.65
C ALA A 442 5.57 29.32 3.14
N ASP A 443 4.70 30.24 3.57
CA ASP A 443 4.73 31.65 3.13
C ASP A 443 5.99 32.40 3.56
N SER A 444 6.64 31.99 4.65
CA SER A 444 7.87 32.60 5.16
C SER A 444 9.16 31.91 4.66
N HIS A 445 9.05 30.77 3.99
CA HIS A 445 10.17 30.00 3.44
C HIS A 445 9.92 29.58 1.96
N PRO A 446 9.63 30.53 1.06
CA PRO A 446 9.32 30.20 -0.34
C PRO A 446 10.49 29.52 -1.08
N ASP A 447 11.73 29.78 -0.68
CA ASP A 447 12.94 29.14 -1.20
C ASP A 447 13.01 27.65 -0.83
N VAL A 448 12.59 27.28 0.37
CA VAL A 448 12.50 25.88 0.81
C VAL A 448 11.38 25.16 0.05
N VAL A 449 10.22 25.81 -0.10
CA VAL A 449 9.10 25.26 -0.89
C VAL A 449 9.54 24.99 -2.33
N GLU A 450 10.19 25.95 -2.99
CA GLU A 450 10.70 25.81 -4.35
C GLU A 450 11.71 24.66 -4.48
N SER A 451 12.68 24.59 -3.56
CA SER A 451 13.70 23.54 -3.58
C SER A 451 13.13 22.14 -3.36
N LEU A 452 12.18 21.98 -2.43
CA LEU A 452 11.57 20.68 -2.13
C LEU A 452 10.59 20.27 -3.23
N THR A 453 9.86 21.21 -3.82
CA THR A 453 9.01 20.95 -4.99
C THR A 453 9.84 20.42 -6.16
N ALA A 454 11.00 21.02 -6.44
CA ALA A 454 11.90 20.53 -7.50
C ALA A 454 12.38 19.10 -7.25
N LYS A 455 12.61 18.70 -5.99
CA LYS A 455 12.94 17.31 -5.63
C LYS A 455 11.77 16.36 -5.86
N MET A 456 10.56 16.76 -5.47
CA MET A 456 9.33 16.00 -5.70
C MET A 456 9.07 15.78 -7.18
N ASP A 457 9.27 16.80 -8.01
CA ASP A 457 9.08 16.71 -9.46
C ASP A 457 10.13 15.77 -10.08
N ALA A 458 11.40 15.90 -9.71
CA ALA A 458 12.45 15.01 -10.20
C ALA A 458 12.24 13.54 -9.77
N TRP A 459 11.76 13.31 -8.55
CA TRP A 459 11.40 11.97 -8.09
C TRP A 459 10.21 11.41 -8.86
N THR A 460 9.17 12.23 -9.08
CA THR A 460 8.00 11.88 -9.90
C THR A 460 8.42 11.46 -11.31
N ASP A 461 9.29 12.23 -11.95
CA ASP A 461 9.82 11.92 -13.28
C ASP A 461 10.55 10.57 -13.30
N SER A 462 11.24 10.21 -12.20
CA SER A 462 11.93 8.92 -12.06
C SER A 462 10.99 7.71 -11.92
N LEU A 463 9.70 7.94 -11.72
CA LEU A 463 8.73 6.85 -11.63
C LEU A 463 8.36 6.31 -13.02
N ASP A 464 8.46 7.11 -14.10
CA ASP A 464 7.84 6.83 -15.40
C ASP A 464 6.30 6.62 -15.31
N LEU A 465 5.65 7.22 -14.30
CA LEU A 465 4.23 7.01 -13.95
C LEU A 465 3.39 8.29 -14.03
N ALA A 466 2.08 8.12 -14.16
CA ALA A 466 1.09 9.19 -14.06
C ALA A 466 0.92 9.61 -12.59
N LEU A 467 1.51 10.73 -12.18
CA LEU A 467 0.93 11.47 -11.04
C LEU A 467 -0.07 12.47 -11.61
N GLY A 468 -1.26 12.60 -11.02
CA GLY A 468 -2.40 13.34 -11.56
C GLY A 468 -2.16 14.83 -11.89
N HIS A 469 -0.98 15.37 -11.57
CA HIS A 469 -0.54 16.72 -11.90
C HIS A 469 0.37 16.81 -13.14
N GLN A 470 0.81 15.69 -13.73
CA GLN A 470 1.71 15.66 -14.88
C GLN A 470 0.98 15.27 -16.18
N PRO A 471 1.42 15.80 -17.35
CA PRO A 471 0.89 15.39 -18.64
C PRO A 471 1.17 13.90 -18.90
N ALA A 472 0.27 13.22 -19.60
CA ALA A 472 0.48 11.83 -19.99
C ALA A 472 1.74 11.67 -20.86
N PRO A 473 2.44 10.51 -20.83
CA PRO A 473 3.61 10.27 -21.66
C PRO A 473 3.35 10.51 -23.15
N ALA A 474 4.26 11.23 -23.82
CA ALA A 474 4.12 11.59 -25.24
C ALA A 474 3.94 10.37 -26.18
N LYS A 475 4.41 9.19 -25.77
CA LYS A 475 4.23 7.91 -26.47
C LYS A 475 2.76 7.52 -26.68
N TYR A 476 1.84 8.09 -25.91
CA TYR A 476 0.41 7.83 -26.04
C TYR A 476 -0.31 8.89 -26.88
N HIS A 477 0.38 9.91 -27.41
CA HIS A 477 -0.23 10.90 -28.29
C HIS A 477 -0.76 10.22 -29.56
N ALA A 478 -2.05 10.39 -29.82
CA ALA A 478 -2.73 9.87 -31.00
C ALA A 478 -3.62 10.95 -31.63
N ALA A 479 -4.00 10.73 -32.89
CA ALA A 479 -5.07 11.49 -33.51
C ALA A 479 -6.42 10.95 -33.02
N ALA A 480 -7.41 11.85 -32.85
CA ALA A 480 -8.76 11.41 -32.53
C ALA A 480 -9.30 10.53 -33.67
N ALA A 481 -9.96 9.44 -33.31
CA ALA A 481 -10.50 8.48 -34.27
C ALA A 481 -11.87 7.98 -33.79
N PRO A 482 -12.86 8.89 -33.65
CA PRO A 482 -14.21 8.49 -33.30
C PRO A 482 -14.82 7.63 -34.41
N ASP A 483 -15.61 6.61 -34.07
CA ASP A 483 -16.19 5.68 -35.03
C ASP A 483 -17.62 5.24 -34.69
N GLY A 484 -18.47 5.17 -35.71
CA GLY A 484 -19.86 4.75 -35.60
C GLY A 484 -20.71 5.68 -34.73
N GLU A 485 -20.98 5.25 -33.50
CA GLU A 485 -21.88 5.92 -32.57
C GLU A 485 -21.08 6.64 -31.48
N VAL A 486 -21.38 7.91 -31.22
CA VAL A 486 -20.72 8.73 -30.18
C VAL A 486 -21.72 9.20 -29.13
N LEU A 487 -21.23 9.51 -27.93
CA LEU A 487 -22.05 10.07 -26.85
C LEU A 487 -22.18 11.58 -27.02
N ALA A 488 -23.41 12.08 -27.13
CA ALA A 488 -23.74 13.51 -27.19
C ALA A 488 -24.42 13.98 -25.89
N VAL A 489 -23.84 14.98 -25.24
CA VAL A 489 -24.35 15.65 -24.03
C VAL A 489 -24.70 17.09 -24.36
N THR A 490 -25.99 17.42 -24.38
CA THR A 490 -26.51 18.75 -24.73
C THR A 490 -27.11 19.44 -23.52
N VAL A 491 -26.78 20.72 -23.34
CA VAL A 491 -27.33 21.58 -22.27
C VAL A 491 -27.61 22.98 -22.82
N THR A 492 -28.78 23.53 -22.49
CA THR A 492 -29.09 24.95 -22.66
C THR A 492 -28.68 25.72 -21.40
N ILE A 493 -27.76 26.66 -21.56
CA ILE A 493 -27.29 27.55 -20.50
C ILE A 493 -28.01 28.89 -20.64
N SER A 494 -28.65 29.35 -19.56
CA SER A 494 -29.37 30.64 -19.56
C SER A 494 -28.42 31.83 -19.40
N ASP A 495 -28.92 33.01 -19.76
CA ASP A 495 -28.26 34.31 -19.55
C ASP A 495 -28.06 34.67 -18.07
N LYS A 496 -28.77 33.99 -17.17
CA LYS A 496 -28.63 34.14 -15.71
C LYS A 496 -27.43 33.39 -15.13
N ALA A 497 -26.92 32.37 -15.82
CA ALA A 497 -25.81 31.56 -15.33
C ALA A 497 -24.51 32.38 -15.35
N LYS A 498 -23.87 32.53 -14.19
CA LYS A 498 -22.57 33.23 -14.03
C LYS A 498 -21.41 32.25 -14.19
N PRO A 499 -20.18 32.71 -14.48
CA PRO A 499 -19.00 31.82 -14.63
C PRO A 499 -18.68 30.90 -13.45
N ARG A 500 -19.23 31.18 -12.25
CA ARG A 500 -19.07 30.34 -11.06
C ARG A 500 -20.11 29.22 -10.95
N ASP A 501 -21.22 29.34 -11.68
CA ASP A 501 -22.33 28.39 -11.61
C ASP A 501 -22.00 27.21 -12.52
N ARG A 502 -22.07 25.98 -11.98
CA ARG A 502 -21.63 24.75 -12.66
C ARG A 502 -22.75 23.73 -12.72
N LEU A 503 -22.74 22.94 -13.79
CA LEU A 503 -23.52 21.70 -13.90
C LEU A 503 -22.57 20.56 -14.27
N SER A 504 -22.50 19.54 -13.41
CA SER A 504 -21.75 18.32 -13.67
C SER A 504 -22.71 17.21 -14.10
N ILE A 505 -22.49 16.66 -15.30
CA ILE A 505 -23.25 15.52 -15.82
C ILE A 505 -22.36 14.28 -15.70
N SER A 506 -22.59 13.49 -14.66
CA SER A 506 -21.95 12.17 -14.50
C SER A 506 -22.37 11.23 -15.62
N LEU A 507 -21.41 10.50 -16.19
CA LEU A 507 -21.68 9.42 -17.11
C LEU A 507 -22.09 8.15 -16.35
N ALA A 508 -22.97 7.33 -16.95
CA ALA A 508 -23.38 6.04 -16.42
C ALA A 508 -22.30 4.97 -16.65
N ASN A 509 -22.33 3.87 -15.88
CA ASN A 509 -21.44 2.71 -16.01
C ASN A 509 -19.93 2.96 -15.86
N TRP A 510 -19.55 3.98 -15.11
CA TRP A 510 -18.21 4.10 -14.56
C TRP A 510 -18.05 3.16 -13.35
N ASN A 511 -17.72 1.90 -13.64
CA ASN A 511 -17.41 0.85 -12.67
C ASN A 511 -16.12 0.16 -13.10
N GLY A 512 -15.15 0.07 -12.19
CA GLY A 512 -13.86 -0.58 -12.44
C GLY A 512 -12.91 -0.35 -11.28
N THR A 513 -11.76 -1.00 -11.35
CA THR A 513 -10.62 -0.71 -10.49
C THR A 513 -9.60 0.06 -11.31
N GLN A 514 -9.02 1.09 -10.71
CA GLN A 514 -8.01 1.91 -11.32
C GLN A 514 -6.67 1.67 -10.63
N TYR A 515 -5.57 1.69 -11.36
CA TYR A 515 -4.21 1.71 -10.82
C TYR A 515 -3.63 3.13 -10.81
N ALA A 516 -2.65 3.38 -9.94
CA ALA A 516 -1.90 4.66 -9.90
C ALA A 516 -1.20 4.99 -11.21
N THR A 517 -1.03 3.99 -12.06
CA THR A 517 -0.31 4.07 -13.33
C THR A 517 -1.24 4.19 -14.52
N ASP A 518 -2.55 4.31 -14.28
CA ASP A 518 -3.56 4.38 -15.34
C ASP A 518 -3.85 5.84 -15.76
N TRP A 519 -4.28 5.99 -17.02
CA TRP A 519 -4.78 7.25 -17.57
C TRP A 519 -6.21 7.11 -18.09
N ILE A 520 -6.97 8.21 -18.12
CA ILE A 520 -8.22 8.26 -18.89
C ILE A 520 -7.94 8.83 -20.26
N GLU A 521 -8.27 8.02 -21.25
CA GLU A 521 -8.17 8.34 -22.65
C GLU A 521 -9.58 8.48 -23.22
N TYR A 522 -9.78 9.52 -24.03
CA TYR A 522 -11.07 9.81 -24.66
C TYR A 522 -10.87 10.73 -25.86
N ASP A 523 -11.76 10.61 -26.83
CA ASP A 523 -11.92 11.59 -27.90
C ASP A 523 -13.04 12.57 -27.52
N ILE A 524 -12.80 13.86 -27.70
CA ILE A 524 -13.74 14.93 -27.36
C ILE A 524 -13.88 15.94 -28.49
N ALA A 525 -15.12 16.40 -28.71
CA ALA A 525 -15.47 17.43 -29.69
C ALA A 525 -16.63 18.29 -29.15
N PHE A 526 -16.81 19.51 -29.68
CA PHE A 526 -17.91 20.38 -29.28
C PHE A 526 -18.59 21.07 -30.46
N SER A 527 -19.88 21.39 -30.30
CA SER A 527 -20.61 22.22 -31.25
C SER A 527 -19.90 23.57 -31.51
N PRO A 528 -20.05 24.18 -32.70
CA PRO A 528 -19.56 25.53 -32.99
C PRO A 528 -19.90 26.59 -31.92
N ASN A 529 -19.10 27.66 -31.83
CA ASN A 529 -19.29 28.82 -30.93
C ASN A 529 -19.05 28.58 -29.43
N VAL A 530 -18.25 27.58 -29.09
CA VAL A 530 -17.85 27.29 -27.72
C VAL A 530 -16.71 28.23 -27.28
N SER A 531 -16.56 28.51 -25.99
CA SER A 531 -15.43 29.32 -25.48
C SER A 531 -14.34 28.40 -24.94
N LYS A 532 -13.07 28.81 -24.92
CA LYS A 532 -11.97 27.97 -24.41
C LYS A 532 -12.17 27.44 -22.97
N ARG A 533 -13.05 28.04 -22.17
CA ARG A 533 -13.29 27.65 -20.77
C ARG A 533 -14.43 26.64 -20.56
N HIS A 534 -15.33 26.42 -21.53
CA HIS A 534 -16.57 25.65 -21.32
C HIS A 534 -17.02 25.01 -22.61
N PRO A 535 -17.56 23.77 -22.61
CA PRO A 535 -17.57 22.72 -21.58
C PRO A 535 -16.24 21.92 -21.55
N TYR A 536 -16.07 20.98 -20.61
CA TYR A 536 -14.89 20.10 -20.52
C TYR A 536 -15.23 18.77 -19.80
N PHE A 537 -14.34 17.78 -19.90
CA PHE A 537 -14.44 16.50 -19.19
C PHE A 537 -13.64 16.53 -17.88
N SER A 538 -14.17 15.96 -16.80
CA SER A 538 -13.49 15.94 -15.49
C SER A 538 -13.87 14.71 -14.67
N THR A 539 -12.97 14.32 -13.77
CA THR A 539 -13.31 13.53 -12.58
C THR A 539 -14.23 14.34 -11.67
N LEU A 540 -15.18 13.69 -11.03
CA LEU A 540 -16.21 14.25 -10.17
C LEU A 540 -16.19 13.59 -8.78
N GLU A 541 -16.33 14.40 -7.75
CA GLU A 541 -16.51 13.96 -6.36
C GLU A 541 -17.97 14.21 -5.92
N GLY A 542 -18.58 13.24 -5.24
CA GLY A 542 -19.97 13.34 -4.78
C GLY A 542 -20.61 11.97 -4.53
N ASN A 543 -21.87 11.97 -4.09
CA ASN A 543 -22.65 10.75 -3.90
C ASN A 543 -24.13 11.03 -4.16
N ASN A 544 -25.00 10.03 -4.07
CA ASN A 544 -26.44 10.23 -4.33
C ASN A 544 -27.14 11.22 -3.37
N SER A 545 -26.46 11.68 -2.30
CA SER A 545 -26.96 12.69 -1.36
C SER A 545 -26.25 14.05 -1.44
N LYS A 546 -25.23 14.21 -2.32
CA LYS A 546 -24.50 15.47 -2.55
C LYS A 546 -24.38 15.76 -4.06
N PRO A 547 -24.44 17.03 -4.50
CA PRO A 547 -24.12 17.37 -5.88
C PRO A 547 -22.73 16.86 -6.29
N PHE A 548 -22.59 16.39 -7.52
CA PHE A 548 -21.28 16.02 -8.06
C PHE A 548 -20.49 17.27 -8.44
N GLU A 549 -19.33 17.47 -7.80
CA GLU A 549 -18.44 18.60 -8.04
C GLU A 549 -17.19 18.15 -8.82
N PRO A 550 -16.64 18.97 -9.74
CA PRO A 550 -15.40 18.65 -10.42
C PRO A 550 -14.23 18.58 -9.44
N LEU A 551 -13.44 17.52 -9.53
CA LEU A 551 -12.26 17.33 -8.69
C LEU A 551 -11.14 18.31 -9.06
N PHE A 552 -10.89 18.48 -10.36
CA PHE A 552 -9.90 19.43 -10.85
C PHE A 552 -10.43 20.86 -10.80
N LYS A 553 -9.60 21.76 -10.28
CA LYS A 553 -9.82 23.21 -10.32
C LYS A 553 -8.89 23.83 -11.36
N LEU A 554 -9.22 25.05 -11.77
CA LEU A 554 -8.37 25.80 -12.69
C LEU A 554 -6.96 25.92 -12.07
N GLY A 555 -5.95 25.49 -12.81
CA GLY A 555 -4.53 25.50 -12.44
C GLY A 555 -4.04 24.24 -11.73
N THR A 556 -4.90 23.24 -11.49
CA THR A 556 -4.53 22.08 -10.63
C THR A 556 -4.18 20.81 -11.42
N GLY A 557 -4.17 20.87 -12.74
CA GLY A 557 -3.77 19.76 -13.61
C GLY A 557 -3.66 20.19 -15.07
N VAL A 558 -2.79 19.51 -15.82
CA VAL A 558 -2.60 19.73 -17.26
C VAL A 558 -2.91 18.47 -18.07
N ASP A 559 -3.37 18.64 -19.30
CA ASP A 559 -3.48 17.59 -20.31
C ASP A 559 -2.14 17.35 -20.99
N GLN A 560 -2.10 16.37 -21.90
CA GLN A 560 -0.88 15.99 -22.61
C GLN A 560 -0.29 17.08 -23.53
N PHE A 561 -0.99 18.20 -23.73
CA PHE A 561 -0.52 19.37 -24.48
C PHE A 561 -0.07 20.51 -23.56
N GLY A 562 -0.01 20.29 -22.24
CA GLY A 562 0.32 21.30 -21.24
C GLY A 562 -0.80 22.32 -21.01
N ARG A 563 -2.04 22.02 -21.42
CA ARG A 563 -3.19 22.91 -21.20
C ARG A 563 -3.93 22.49 -19.95
N ASP A 564 -4.55 23.44 -19.28
CA ASP A 564 -5.35 23.19 -18.08
C ASP A 564 -6.47 22.17 -18.35
N GLN A 565 -6.61 21.16 -17.49
CA GLN A 565 -7.63 20.10 -17.64
C GLN A 565 -9.06 20.62 -17.56
N VAL A 566 -9.28 21.79 -16.96
CA VAL A 566 -10.57 22.50 -16.86
C VAL A 566 -10.85 23.32 -18.14
N THR A 567 -10.27 22.91 -19.27
CA THR A 567 -10.51 23.48 -20.60
C THR A 567 -10.98 22.40 -21.55
N GLY A 568 -11.72 22.78 -22.57
CA GLY A 568 -12.12 21.86 -23.62
C GLY A 568 -11.31 22.06 -24.93
N PRO A 569 -11.49 21.23 -25.97
CA PRO A 569 -10.73 21.27 -27.21
C PRO A 569 -10.54 22.66 -27.83
N GLY A 570 -9.42 22.79 -28.54
CA GLY A 570 -9.15 23.95 -29.38
C GLY A 570 -10.20 24.11 -30.48
N ILE A 571 -10.39 25.35 -30.95
CA ILE A 571 -11.33 25.66 -32.03
C ILE A 571 -10.50 26.05 -33.26
N ALA A 572 -10.73 25.37 -34.38
CA ALA A 572 -10.24 25.78 -35.69
C ALA A 572 -11.43 26.31 -36.50
N ASP A 573 -11.37 27.58 -36.92
CA ASP A 573 -12.28 28.19 -37.90
C ASP A 573 -13.79 28.01 -37.63
N GLY A 574 -14.19 27.97 -36.37
CA GLY A 574 -15.60 27.86 -35.97
C GLY A 574 -16.21 26.47 -36.09
N ASN A 575 -15.43 25.45 -36.47
CA ASN A 575 -15.87 24.06 -36.57
C ASN A 575 -15.49 23.24 -35.34
N SER A 576 -16.29 22.21 -35.06
CA SER A 576 -15.95 21.17 -34.08
C SER A 576 -14.67 20.45 -34.54
N VAL A 577 -13.63 20.44 -33.71
CA VAL A 577 -12.42 19.65 -33.95
C VAL A 577 -12.40 18.54 -32.91
N TRP A 578 -12.40 17.30 -33.39
CA TRP A 578 -12.14 16.15 -32.55
C TRP A 578 -10.71 16.19 -32.04
N GLU A 579 -10.57 16.05 -30.74
CA GLU A 579 -9.28 16.00 -30.07
C GLU A 579 -9.20 14.75 -29.21
N HIS A 580 -8.07 14.06 -29.36
CA HIS A 580 -7.71 12.96 -28.50
C HIS A 580 -7.14 13.54 -27.21
N ARG A 581 -7.65 13.11 -26.06
CA ARG A 581 -7.21 13.58 -24.74
C ARG A 581 -6.83 12.43 -23.84
N ILE A 582 -5.74 12.67 -23.10
CA ILE A 582 -5.26 11.77 -22.07
C ILE A 582 -5.03 12.61 -20.83
N VAL A 583 -5.75 12.26 -19.77
CA VAL A 583 -5.59 12.91 -18.47
C VAL A 583 -5.14 11.88 -17.46
N GLY A 584 -4.16 12.28 -16.64
CA GLY A 584 -3.80 11.53 -15.45
C GLY A 584 -5.06 11.38 -14.61
N LEU A 585 -5.32 10.16 -14.20
CA LEU A 585 -6.34 9.95 -13.20
C LEU A 585 -5.83 10.55 -11.90
N SER A 586 -6.70 11.30 -11.24
CA SER A 586 -6.54 11.75 -9.86
C SER A 586 -5.71 10.76 -9.02
N SER A 587 -4.88 11.30 -8.15
CA SER A 587 -3.99 10.65 -7.18
C SER A 587 -4.68 9.75 -6.12
N THR A 588 -5.90 9.30 -6.43
CA THR A 588 -6.78 8.40 -5.66
C THR A 588 -6.66 6.94 -6.09
N ALA A 589 -5.55 6.53 -6.70
CA ALA A 589 -5.38 5.18 -7.21
C ALA A 589 -4.16 4.49 -6.57
N PRO A 590 -4.18 3.15 -6.38
CA PRO A 590 -5.21 2.21 -6.81
C PRO A 590 -6.51 2.21 -6.00
N GLY A 591 -7.63 1.97 -6.65
CA GLY A 591 -8.90 1.88 -5.94
C GLY A 591 -10.13 1.81 -6.83
N PRO A 592 -11.33 1.83 -6.23
CA PRO A 592 -12.58 1.98 -6.96
C PRO A 592 -12.51 3.25 -7.81
N LEU A 593 -12.78 3.06 -9.08
CA LEU A 593 -12.72 4.11 -10.07
C LEU A 593 -13.74 5.23 -9.72
N GLY A 594 -13.28 6.48 -9.59
CA GLY A 594 -14.09 7.66 -9.18
C GLY A 594 -15.20 8.01 -10.19
N LYS A 595 -16.11 8.96 -9.94
CA LYS A 595 -17.11 9.33 -10.98
C LYS A 595 -16.51 10.26 -12.01
N HIS A 596 -16.91 10.15 -13.27
CA HIS A 596 -16.45 11.03 -14.35
C HIS A 596 -17.61 11.59 -15.15
N GLY A 597 -17.42 12.77 -15.72
CA GLY A 597 -18.48 13.48 -16.38
C GLY A 597 -18.06 14.69 -17.18
N VAL A 598 -19.06 15.32 -17.78
CA VAL A 598 -18.92 16.58 -18.51
C VAL A 598 -19.37 17.71 -17.61
N VAL A 599 -18.59 18.78 -17.55
CA VAL A 599 -18.87 19.96 -16.75
C VAL A 599 -19.25 21.13 -17.64
N PHE A 600 -20.41 21.74 -17.35
CA PHE A 600 -20.94 22.91 -18.01
C PHE A 600 -20.73 24.18 -17.17
N THR A 601 -20.14 25.14 -17.86
CA THR A 601 -19.79 26.51 -17.46
C THR A 601 -20.89 27.56 -17.60
N GLY A 602 -21.36 28.25 -16.56
CA GLY A 602 -22.12 29.49 -16.77
C GLY A 602 -21.28 30.60 -17.44
N GLY A 603 -21.91 31.73 -17.78
CA GLY A 603 -21.25 32.92 -18.33
C GLY A 603 -21.47 33.18 -19.82
N LYS A 604 -21.68 32.13 -20.63
CA LYS A 604 -22.14 32.27 -22.03
C LYS A 604 -23.46 31.51 -22.20
N SER A 605 -24.53 32.24 -22.50
CA SER A 605 -25.83 31.62 -22.79
C SER A 605 -25.84 30.97 -24.16
N GLY A 606 -26.61 29.89 -24.29
CA GLY A 606 -26.76 29.15 -25.54
C GLY A 606 -26.97 27.67 -25.30
N THR A 607 -27.21 26.94 -26.39
CA THR A 607 -27.25 25.47 -26.35
C THR A 607 -25.89 24.94 -26.78
N PHE A 608 -25.30 24.09 -25.94
CA PHE A 608 -23.97 23.54 -26.15
C PHE A 608 -24.06 22.03 -26.15
N THR A 609 -23.34 21.40 -27.08
CA THR A 609 -23.23 19.94 -27.17
C THR A 609 -21.78 19.50 -27.06
N VAL A 610 -21.54 18.51 -26.19
CA VAL A 610 -20.27 17.78 -26.07
C VAL A 610 -20.42 16.41 -26.67
N TYR A 611 -19.46 16.05 -27.52
CA TYR A 611 -19.34 14.74 -28.11
C TYR A 611 -18.16 14.02 -27.46
N LEU A 612 -18.38 12.78 -27.04
CA LEU A 612 -17.37 11.91 -26.45
C LEU A 612 -17.37 10.57 -27.18
N ASP A 613 -16.17 10.04 -27.43
CA ASP A 613 -15.97 8.68 -27.93
C ASP A 613 -14.66 8.10 -27.36
N ASN A 614 -14.39 6.82 -27.60
CA ASN A 614 -13.17 6.11 -27.20
C ASN A 614 -12.83 6.24 -25.71
N LEU A 615 -13.83 6.44 -24.85
CA LEU A 615 -13.65 6.61 -23.41
C LEU A 615 -13.19 5.29 -22.77
N ARG A 616 -11.93 5.25 -22.31
CA ARG A 616 -11.27 4.06 -21.77
C ARG A 616 -10.22 4.39 -20.71
N ILE A 617 -9.95 3.41 -19.86
CA ILE A 617 -8.74 3.38 -19.05
C ILE A 617 -7.61 2.87 -19.94
N ARG A 618 -6.50 3.59 -19.97
CA ARG A 618 -5.23 3.12 -20.53
C ARG A 618 -4.31 2.72 -19.40
N HIS A 619 -3.88 1.47 -19.42
CA HIS A 619 -2.98 0.90 -18.42
C HIS A 619 -1.51 1.16 -18.78
N ALA A 620 -0.62 1.06 -17.79
CA ALA A 620 0.83 1.24 -17.96
C ALA A 620 1.46 0.33 -19.01
N ASP A 621 0.97 -0.90 -19.12
CA ASP A 621 1.40 -1.90 -20.10
C ASP A 621 0.90 -1.61 -21.54
N GLY A 622 0.09 -0.56 -21.71
CA GLY A 622 -0.49 -0.14 -22.97
C GLY A 622 -1.82 -0.81 -23.32
N SER A 623 -2.28 -1.78 -22.52
CA SER A 623 -3.61 -2.36 -22.65
C SER A 623 -4.69 -1.32 -22.28
N THR A 624 -5.93 -1.56 -22.72
CA THR A 624 -7.04 -0.64 -22.48
C THR A 624 -8.28 -1.35 -21.99
N THR A 625 -8.92 -0.77 -20.97
CA THR A 625 -10.24 -1.20 -20.49
C THR A 625 -11.28 -0.18 -20.92
N PRO A 626 -12.26 -0.55 -21.75
CA PRO A 626 -13.26 0.41 -22.20
C PRO A 626 -14.21 0.78 -21.05
N LEU A 627 -14.47 2.08 -20.90
CA LEU A 627 -15.40 2.62 -19.91
C LEU A 627 -16.76 2.92 -20.52
N TRP A 628 -16.77 3.17 -21.82
CA TRP A 628 -17.96 3.26 -22.62
C TRP A 628 -17.76 2.43 -23.88
N THR A 629 -18.59 1.40 -24.05
CA THR A 629 -18.70 0.64 -25.30
C THR A 629 -20.10 0.81 -25.84
N ASN A 630 -20.17 1.16 -27.11
CA ASN A 630 -21.34 1.59 -27.84
C ASN A 630 -22.50 0.60 -27.61
N ARG A 631 -23.69 1.18 -27.35
CA ARG A 631 -25.04 0.56 -27.27
C ARG A 631 -25.57 0.21 -25.87
N ARG A 632 -26.50 1.06 -25.43
CA ARG A 632 -27.52 0.86 -24.38
C ARG A 632 -27.18 1.19 -22.92
N ASP A 633 -26.43 2.25 -22.65
CA ASP A 633 -26.63 2.89 -21.34
C ASP A 633 -26.56 4.42 -21.37
N THR A 634 -27.67 5.02 -21.80
CA THR A 634 -28.03 6.41 -21.51
C THR A 634 -29.11 6.46 -20.43
N ARG A 635 -29.08 5.60 -19.40
CA ARG A 635 -29.91 5.80 -18.19
C ARG A 635 -29.34 6.94 -17.35
N ALA A 636 -29.36 8.13 -17.95
CA ALA A 636 -29.46 9.36 -17.22
C ALA A 636 -30.64 9.25 -16.25
N GLY A 637 -30.37 9.37 -14.95
CA GLY A 637 -31.43 9.75 -14.02
C GLY A 637 -32.09 11.05 -14.48
N LYS A 638 -33.27 11.39 -13.97
CA LYS A 638 -33.85 12.72 -14.20
C LYS A 638 -32.85 13.77 -13.71
N PHE A 639 -32.13 14.43 -14.61
CA PHE A 639 -31.26 15.54 -14.25
C PHE A 639 -32.14 16.67 -13.73
N GLN A 640 -31.72 17.29 -12.62
CA GLN A 640 -32.45 18.43 -12.08
C GLN A 640 -32.11 19.67 -12.91
N GLU A 641 -33.01 20.03 -13.81
CA GLU A 641 -32.97 21.34 -14.46
C GLU A 641 -33.23 22.44 -13.43
N ASN A 642 -32.63 23.60 -13.66
CA ASN A 642 -32.81 24.78 -12.82
C ASN A 642 -32.88 26.05 -13.67
N GLU A 643 -32.87 27.22 -13.04
CA GLU A 643 -32.95 28.48 -13.80
C GLU A 643 -31.70 28.80 -14.63
N PHE A 644 -30.57 28.13 -14.37
CA PHE A 644 -29.28 28.30 -15.02
C PHE A 644 -29.04 27.28 -16.15
N PHE A 645 -29.44 26.03 -15.95
CA PHE A 645 -29.20 24.92 -16.88
C PHE A 645 -30.49 24.15 -17.18
N LYS A 646 -30.81 24.01 -18.47
CA LYS A 646 -32.08 23.49 -19.00
C LYS A 646 -31.86 22.59 -20.22
N ASP A 647 -32.93 21.92 -20.66
CA ASP A 647 -32.97 21.08 -21.86
C ASP A 647 -31.86 20.02 -21.89
N ILE A 648 -31.59 19.40 -20.74
CA ILE A 648 -30.46 18.49 -20.58
C ILE A 648 -30.74 17.18 -21.31
N LYS A 649 -29.92 16.85 -22.33
CA LYS A 649 -30.05 15.62 -23.12
C LYS A 649 -28.74 14.86 -23.15
N VAL A 650 -28.81 13.56 -22.88
CA VAL A 650 -27.68 12.63 -23.03
C VAL A 650 -28.16 11.51 -23.95
N GLN A 651 -27.56 11.41 -25.13
CA GLN A 651 -27.99 10.50 -26.19
C GLN A 651 -26.81 9.98 -27.00
N THR A 652 -27.02 8.90 -27.72
CA THR A 652 -26.06 8.40 -28.70
C THR A 652 -26.47 8.89 -30.09
N ILE A 653 -25.52 9.39 -30.87
CA ILE A 653 -25.74 9.82 -32.26
C ILE A 653 -24.67 9.22 -33.18
N ASP A 654 -24.92 9.19 -34.49
CA ASP A 654 -23.92 8.81 -35.47
C ASP A 654 -22.82 9.90 -35.56
N VAL A 655 -21.55 9.51 -35.59
CA VAL A 655 -20.41 10.43 -35.68
C VAL A 655 -20.52 11.34 -36.92
N ALA A 656 -21.14 10.88 -38.01
CA ALA A 656 -21.39 11.65 -39.22
C ALA A 656 -22.34 12.86 -38.99
N GLU A 657 -23.05 12.92 -37.87
CA GLU A 657 -23.89 14.05 -37.45
C GLU A 657 -23.11 15.15 -36.72
N VAL A 658 -21.85 14.90 -36.30
CA VAL A 658 -21.03 15.86 -35.54
C VAL A 658 -20.39 16.93 -36.43
N SER A 659 -20.25 16.65 -37.72
CA SER A 659 -19.59 17.51 -38.72
C SER A 659 -20.54 18.22 -39.70
N LYS A 660 -21.85 18.15 -39.45
CA LYS A 660 -22.89 18.92 -40.17
C LYS A 660 -23.29 20.13 -39.35
#